data_AF-A0A0C5WBN9-F1
#
_entry.id   AF-A0A0C5WBN9-F1
#
_cell.length_a   1.000
_cell.length_b   1.000
_cell.length_c   1.000
_cell.angle_alpha   90.00
_cell.angle_beta   90.00
_cell.angle_gamma   90.00
#
_symmetry.space_group_name_H-M   'P 1'
#
loop_
_entity.id
_entity.type
_entity.pdbx_description
1 polymer ?
#
loop_
_entity_poly.entity_id
_entity_poly.type
_entity_poly.pdbx_seq_one_letter_code
_entity_poly.pdbx_strand_id
1 'polypeptide(L)'
;MLFVFSNITVAQVVLENEIKITDLGLHFDGNEVSSGASNTGDNAPYDYFFGRNISAHGDCIKTYGDYVFMTWYRGPKADRHVMLTRYNTKTGTMATIEFPHRHTGYQNRYWIGESHNTIAVGISPLNGTIHLLYDMHSYSASRPSDGSLANDYFRYSYSIANAATLPDADFTLDKFVQNGSGGYKHLRMPGSAPQSEFVSLTYPKFFLNDSGDLFMLMREGGNNNGMYKFIKYDASSGNWGNFIDFNALNAKNQPGITYNWGLYGEMKYLNGKLRIGFQRRSSNNNDKYIYQNGVYYAYSDDQSAATGWKNYKGESFSVPLYDADFIKVMEPGDYVQTTQTDQVRIVDGFDWTVTENEDVHIISKVKDNQFNVTKYLHTYKPAGATDFITSEGFSGGGSELYTSGNSVFLIGLTSSKRVFIEKAEGGTNNFTRIYEATSGRTFDHGVVHINNGKVYYYLMENKSGNAQPLYLQIIDLGIVPKNPTASNNFTIESIGETCANKNNGKLIITGNATHNYKTTINGVAYDFTKELTIEDLPPGTYDFCIDVVGENYNHCYEVTIEGGASLTGKIEVVKQSASVSVTSGKGPYKVYKNGVVLFETQQTNFTIDVDHGDEIQVKSKEACQGLISKTINFLEDIKAYPNPSGGIFELYIPDGIHTIDFEVYNIHSKLISKNTSRVTGGKVQIDITDKPKGLYFVKLNSEKPVFIKLIKK
;
A
#
# COMPACT_ATOMS: atom_id res chain seq x y z
N MET A 1 -45.81 6.32 -12.05
CA MET A 1 -44.36 6.27 -11.84
C MET A 1 -44.12 6.68 -10.38
N LEU A 2 -43.98 5.71 -9.47
CA LEU A 2 -43.72 5.99 -8.06
C LEU A 2 -42.21 6.22 -7.92
N PHE A 3 -41.79 7.45 -7.63
CA PHE A 3 -40.42 7.74 -7.23
C PHE A 3 -40.24 7.25 -5.79
N VAL A 4 -39.56 6.11 -5.64
CA VAL A 4 -39.06 5.66 -4.34
C VAL A 4 -37.84 6.51 -4.03
N PHE A 5 -38.02 7.54 -3.20
CA PHE A 5 -36.91 8.26 -2.59
C PHE A 5 -36.23 7.32 -1.59
N SER A 6 -35.08 6.77 -1.98
CA SER A 6 -34.18 6.09 -1.05
C SER A 6 -33.53 7.16 -0.18
N ASN A 7 -34.08 7.40 1.01
CA ASN A 7 -33.45 8.25 2.02
C ASN A 7 -32.18 7.54 2.51
N ILE A 8 -31.03 7.90 1.97
CA ILE A 8 -29.73 7.54 2.54
C ILE A 8 -29.58 8.41 3.80
N THR A 9 -29.85 7.84 4.96
CA THR A 9 -29.53 8.44 6.24
C THR A 9 -28.01 8.39 6.41
N VAL A 10 -27.33 9.52 6.25
CA VAL A 10 -25.91 9.63 6.64
C VAL A 10 -25.88 9.66 8.16
N ALA A 11 -25.22 8.67 8.78
CA ALA A 11 -25.08 8.63 10.23
C ALA A 11 -24.34 9.88 10.72
N GLN A 12 -24.91 10.57 11.71
CA GLN A 12 -24.33 11.77 12.31
C GLN A 12 -23.14 11.38 13.20
N VAL A 13 -22.12 12.24 13.26
CA VAL A 13 -20.99 12.09 14.19
C VAL A 13 -21.50 12.30 15.62
N VAL A 14 -21.20 11.38 16.53
CA VAL A 14 -21.77 11.38 17.89
C VAL A 14 -20.68 11.08 18.92
N LEU A 15 -20.63 11.88 19.99
CA LEU A 15 -19.88 11.55 21.20
C LEU A 15 -20.59 10.39 21.90
N GLU A 16 -19.97 9.21 21.91
CA GLU A 16 -20.53 8.01 22.55
C GLU A 16 -20.28 8.02 24.05
N ASN A 17 -19.05 8.34 24.45
CA ASN A 17 -18.64 8.29 25.85
C ASN A 17 -17.63 9.39 26.18
N GLU A 18 -17.72 9.90 27.41
CA GLU A 18 -16.68 10.69 28.06
C GLU A 18 -16.33 10.02 29.40
N ILE A 19 -15.12 9.45 29.47
CA ILE A 19 -14.66 8.64 30.60
C ILE A 19 -13.59 9.42 31.36
N LYS A 20 -13.77 9.64 32.66
CA LYS A 20 -12.69 10.17 33.51
C LYS A 20 -11.67 9.05 33.76
N ILE A 21 -10.40 9.31 33.44
CA ILE A 21 -9.28 8.38 33.64
C ILE A 21 -8.64 8.58 35.01
N THR A 22 -8.40 9.83 35.39
CA THR A 22 -7.80 10.20 36.68
C THR A 22 -8.10 11.66 36.99
N ASP A 23 -7.96 12.05 38.26
CA ASP A 23 -7.94 13.46 38.70
C ASP A 23 -6.52 14.03 38.82
N LEU A 24 -5.49 13.20 38.56
CA LEU A 24 -4.10 13.46 38.94
C LEU A 24 -3.13 13.47 37.76
N GLY A 25 -3.51 13.91 36.56
CA GLY A 25 -2.58 14.08 35.45
C GLY A 25 -1.57 15.22 35.72
N LEU A 26 -0.28 14.96 35.56
CA LEU A 26 0.77 15.95 35.76
C LEU A 26 0.73 17.00 34.64
N HIS A 27 0.78 18.28 35.03
CA HIS A 27 0.86 19.45 34.15
C HIS A 27 1.84 20.47 34.73
N PHE A 28 2.53 21.25 33.91
CA PHE A 28 3.43 22.29 34.41
C PHE A 28 2.72 23.64 34.54
N ASP A 29 2.34 23.98 35.77
CA ASP A 29 1.54 25.17 36.10
C ASP A 29 2.38 26.40 36.48
N GLY A 30 3.71 26.28 36.53
CA GLY A 30 4.63 27.38 36.82
C GLY A 30 4.95 28.27 35.62
N ASN A 31 6.15 28.86 35.63
CA ASN A 31 6.66 29.74 34.58
C ASN A 31 7.64 29.00 33.67
N GLU A 32 7.79 29.50 32.44
CA GLU A 32 8.92 29.13 31.59
C GLU A 32 10.21 29.71 32.20
N VAL A 33 11.22 28.86 32.40
CA VAL A 33 12.47 29.23 33.07
C VAL A 33 13.70 28.82 32.28
N SER A 34 14.81 29.53 32.52
CA SER A 34 16.12 29.17 31.97
C SER A 34 16.68 27.89 32.61
N SER A 35 17.70 27.30 31.97
CA SER A 35 18.28 26.02 32.41
C SER A 35 18.83 26.08 33.84
N GLY A 36 19.28 27.25 34.31
CA GLY A 36 19.87 27.46 35.63
C GLY A 36 18.89 27.72 36.78
N ALA A 37 17.58 27.54 36.58
CA ALA A 37 16.58 27.83 37.62
C ALA A 37 16.82 27.01 38.90
N SER A 38 16.71 27.67 40.05
CA SER A 38 16.84 27.04 41.37
C SER A 38 15.60 26.20 41.70
N ASN A 39 15.77 25.20 42.57
CA ASN A 39 14.66 24.39 43.05
C ASN A 39 13.78 25.22 44.00
N THR A 40 12.55 25.49 43.57
CA THR A 40 11.53 26.26 44.32
C THR A 40 10.76 25.41 45.34
N GLY A 41 11.07 24.11 45.44
CA GLY A 41 10.41 23.16 46.34
C GLY A 41 9.15 22.53 45.74
N ASP A 42 8.70 21.46 46.38
CA ASP A 42 7.63 20.59 45.89
C ASP A 42 6.21 21.22 45.97
N ASN A 43 6.04 22.22 46.84
CA ASN A 43 4.77 22.94 47.03
C ASN A 43 4.62 24.17 46.11
N ALA A 44 5.68 24.56 45.41
CA ALA A 44 5.63 25.67 44.46
C ALA A 44 5.00 25.21 43.13
N PRO A 45 4.47 26.14 42.31
CA PRO A 45 4.15 25.85 40.92
C PRO A 45 5.31 25.15 40.21
N TYR A 46 4.98 24.33 39.22
CA TYR A 46 5.94 23.53 38.50
C TYR A 46 6.43 24.29 37.28
N ASP A 47 7.53 25.01 37.44
CA ASP A 47 8.24 25.69 36.36
C ASP A 47 8.68 24.70 35.27
N TYR A 48 8.85 25.16 34.03
CA TYR A 48 9.18 24.32 32.87
C TYR A 48 10.18 24.99 31.94
N PHE A 49 10.88 24.22 31.11
CA PHE A 49 11.86 24.76 30.16
C PHE A 49 11.31 24.93 28.74
N PHE A 50 10.35 24.09 28.33
CA PHE A 50 9.79 24.10 26.97
C PHE A 50 8.29 24.39 26.97
N GLY A 51 7.44 23.35 26.85
CA GLY A 51 6.00 23.46 26.96
C GLY A 51 5.49 23.04 28.33
N ARG A 52 4.18 23.25 28.56
CA ARG A 52 3.49 22.85 29.81
C ARG A 52 3.00 21.40 29.84
N ASN A 53 2.91 20.78 28.66
CA ASN A 53 2.17 19.53 28.46
C ASN A 53 3.10 18.33 28.60
N ILE A 54 2.66 17.31 29.34
CA ILE A 54 3.46 16.08 29.57
C ILE A 54 2.60 14.82 29.77
N SER A 55 1.38 14.95 30.31
CA SER A 55 0.35 13.91 30.31
C SER A 55 -0.67 14.17 29.21
N ALA A 56 -1.29 13.13 28.63
CA ALA A 56 -2.08 13.26 27.40
C ALA A 56 -1.29 13.99 26.28
N HIS A 57 -0.02 13.62 26.13
CA HIS A 57 0.94 14.20 25.20
C HIS A 57 1.90 13.13 24.65
N GLY A 58 2.25 13.21 23.37
CA GLY A 58 3.05 12.19 22.68
C GLY A 58 2.26 10.94 22.33
N ASP A 59 2.95 9.83 22.07
CA ASP A 59 2.34 8.54 21.65
C ASP A 59 1.73 7.74 22.82
N CYS A 60 0.84 8.39 23.56
CA CYS A 60 0.40 7.98 24.89
C CYS A 60 -0.94 7.24 24.94
N ILE A 61 -1.54 6.93 23.79
CA ILE A 61 -2.82 6.22 23.71
C ILE A 61 -2.80 5.19 22.58
N LYS A 62 -3.28 3.97 22.86
CA LYS A 62 -3.47 2.90 21.86
C LYS A 62 -4.72 2.09 22.17
N THR A 63 -5.39 1.61 21.14
CA THR A 63 -6.47 0.62 21.25
C THR A 63 -5.95 -0.79 20.97
N TYR A 64 -6.44 -1.79 21.70
CA TYR A 64 -6.12 -3.19 21.45
C TYR A 64 -7.27 -4.10 21.94
N GLY A 65 -7.92 -4.81 21.00
CA GLY A 65 -9.14 -5.55 21.27
C GLY A 65 -10.22 -4.63 21.88
N ASP A 66 -10.79 -5.05 23.00
CA ASP A 66 -11.78 -4.27 23.75
C ASP A 66 -11.17 -3.20 24.65
N TYR A 67 -9.85 -2.98 24.62
CA TYR A 67 -9.16 -2.11 25.56
C TYR A 67 -8.61 -0.83 24.92
N VAL A 68 -8.54 0.22 25.73
CA VAL A 68 -7.78 1.46 25.46
C VAL A 68 -6.69 1.58 26.52
N PHE A 69 -5.44 1.62 26.09
CA PHE A 69 -4.26 1.83 26.92
C PHE A 69 -3.88 3.30 26.86
N MET A 70 -3.65 3.91 28.03
CA MET A 70 -3.28 5.31 28.19
C MET A 70 -2.15 5.45 29.19
N THR A 71 -1.11 6.19 28.81
CA THR A 71 0.02 6.52 29.68
C THR A 71 -0.04 7.98 30.13
N TRP A 72 0.43 8.24 31.35
CA TRP A 72 0.43 9.58 31.93
C TRP A 72 1.41 9.65 33.10
N TYR A 73 1.78 10.87 33.51
CA TYR A 73 2.51 11.07 34.75
C TYR A 73 1.55 11.49 35.86
N ARG A 74 1.71 10.95 37.06
CA ARG A 74 0.88 11.33 38.20
C ARG A 74 1.35 12.65 38.80
N GLY A 75 0.46 13.64 38.88
CA GLY A 75 0.61 14.84 39.67
C GLY A 75 0.34 14.58 41.15
N PRO A 76 0.73 15.50 42.05
CA PRO A 76 1.29 16.84 41.79
C PRO A 76 2.80 16.82 41.46
N LYS A 77 3.41 18.01 41.39
CA LYS A 77 4.87 18.21 41.23
C LYS A 77 5.70 17.27 42.11
N ALA A 78 5.24 16.98 43.33
CA ALA A 78 5.93 16.12 44.30
C ALA A 78 5.84 14.62 44.03
N ASP A 79 5.04 14.15 43.07
CA ASP A 79 4.78 12.74 42.78
C ASP A 79 5.51 12.32 41.49
N ARG A 80 4.94 12.61 40.32
CA ARG A 80 5.50 12.42 38.98
C ARG A 80 5.69 10.97 38.51
N HIS A 81 5.07 9.98 39.15
CA HIS A 81 5.25 8.58 38.72
C HIS A 81 4.71 8.33 37.31
N VAL A 82 5.37 7.44 36.57
CA VAL A 82 4.86 6.89 35.31
C VAL A 82 3.65 6.00 35.61
N MET A 83 2.56 6.21 34.87
CA MET A 83 1.30 5.49 35.02
C MET A 83 0.91 4.84 33.70
N LEU A 84 0.35 3.64 33.77
CA LEU A 84 -0.29 2.94 32.65
C LEU A 84 -1.71 2.55 33.06
N THR A 85 -2.72 3.13 32.41
CA THR A 85 -4.13 2.78 32.60
C THR A 85 -4.61 1.97 31.41
N ARG A 86 -5.31 0.85 31.69
CA ARG A 86 -6.04 0.06 30.71
C ARG A 86 -7.54 0.16 30.99
N TYR A 87 -8.29 0.74 30.05
CA TYR A 87 -9.74 0.88 30.11
C TYR A 87 -10.41 -0.19 29.24
N ASN A 88 -11.38 -0.94 29.78
CA ASN A 88 -12.17 -1.92 29.04
C ASN A 88 -13.44 -1.26 28.50
N THR A 89 -13.58 -1.19 27.19
CA THR A 89 -14.69 -0.52 26.50
C THR A 89 -16.02 -1.28 26.58
N LYS A 90 -16.00 -2.57 26.93
CA LYS A 90 -17.21 -3.41 27.08
C LYS A 90 -17.77 -3.35 28.49
N THR A 91 -16.92 -3.42 29.50
CA THR A 91 -17.34 -3.45 30.92
C THR A 91 -17.37 -2.06 31.54
N GLY A 92 -16.64 -1.10 30.99
CA GLY A 92 -16.42 0.22 31.59
C GLY A 92 -15.43 0.21 32.75
N THR A 93 -14.76 -0.92 33.04
CA THR A 93 -13.76 -1.02 34.11
C THR A 93 -12.40 -0.50 33.67
N MET A 94 -11.55 -0.14 34.64
CA MET A 94 -10.17 0.25 34.38
C MET A 94 -9.22 -0.30 35.43
N ALA A 95 -8.03 -0.67 35.00
CA ALA A 95 -6.90 -1.06 35.85
C ALA A 95 -5.72 -0.11 35.59
N THR A 96 -5.07 0.37 36.64
CA THR A 96 -3.93 1.29 36.53
C THR A 96 -2.72 0.73 37.25
N ILE A 97 -1.58 0.69 36.55
CA ILE A 97 -0.27 0.31 37.08
C ILE A 97 0.54 1.58 37.33
N GLU A 98 1.07 1.69 38.55
CA GLU A 98 2.10 2.66 38.91
C GLU A 98 3.49 2.05 38.70
N PHE A 99 4.36 2.78 38.00
CA PHE A 99 5.76 2.42 37.85
C PHE A 99 6.61 3.23 38.83
N PRO A 100 7.70 2.65 39.40
CA PRO A 100 8.58 3.38 40.33
C PRO A 100 9.31 4.59 39.73
N HIS A 101 9.38 4.69 38.40
CA HIS A 101 10.04 5.81 37.74
C HIS A 101 9.23 7.09 37.87
N ARG A 102 9.90 8.20 38.18
CA ARG A 102 9.31 9.52 38.32
C ARG A 102 9.94 10.45 37.29
N HIS A 103 9.16 11.35 36.68
CA HIS A 103 9.67 12.33 35.73
C HIS A 103 10.90 13.06 36.32
N THR A 104 12.00 13.04 35.58
CA THR A 104 13.28 13.60 36.02
C THR A 104 13.51 15.05 35.61
N GLY A 105 12.58 15.64 34.84
CA GLY A 105 12.67 17.03 34.44
C GLY A 105 13.81 17.34 33.46
N TYR A 106 14.02 18.63 33.22
CA TYR A 106 15.00 19.13 32.28
C TYR A 106 16.42 18.76 32.74
N GLN A 107 17.12 17.93 31.93
CA GLN A 107 18.48 17.50 32.22
C GLN A 107 18.65 16.94 33.65
N ASN A 108 17.73 16.07 34.07
CA ASN A 108 17.71 15.43 35.40
C ASN A 108 17.47 16.40 36.58
N ARG A 109 16.98 17.62 36.32
CA ARG A 109 16.53 18.57 37.34
C ARG A 109 15.03 18.47 37.49
N TYR A 110 14.59 17.61 38.40
CA TYR A 110 13.18 17.27 38.52
C TYR A 110 12.26 18.48 38.80
N TRP A 111 12.78 19.59 39.35
CA TRP A 111 11.99 20.78 39.64
C TRP A 111 11.68 21.66 38.41
N ILE A 112 12.25 21.33 37.25
CA ILE A 112 11.99 22.00 35.97
C ILE A 112 11.31 20.98 35.03
N GLY A 113 10.05 21.21 34.70
CA GLY A 113 9.28 20.39 33.77
C GLY A 113 9.91 20.36 32.37
N GLU A 114 9.89 19.18 31.77
CA GLU A 114 10.43 18.91 30.43
C GLU A 114 9.36 18.25 29.57
N SER A 115 8.76 19.00 28.64
CA SER A 115 7.64 18.53 27.81
C SER A 115 8.03 17.49 26.75
N HIS A 116 9.32 17.35 26.42
CA HIS A 116 9.80 16.37 25.44
C HIS A 116 9.70 14.93 25.96
N ASN A 117 9.61 14.78 27.28
CA ASN A 117 9.78 13.54 28.02
C ASN A 117 8.48 12.73 28.15
N THR A 118 7.74 12.58 27.05
CA THR A 118 6.46 11.84 26.99
C THR A 118 6.62 10.36 27.34
N ILE A 119 5.49 9.63 27.46
CA ILE A 119 5.46 8.19 27.70
C ILE A 119 4.77 7.53 26.50
N ALA A 120 5.54 6.91 25.61
CA ALA A 120 5.00 6.15 24.50
C ALA A 120 4.54 4.77 24.96
N VAL A 121 3.41 4.29 24.42
CA VAL A 121 2.90 2.93 24.63
C VAL A 121 2.72 2.20 23.31
N GLY A 122 3.27 0.99 23.23
CA GLY A 122 3.10 0.06 22.12
C GLY A 122 2.56 -1.26 22.62
N ILE A 123 1.64 -1.88 21.88
CA ILE A 123 1.10 -3.20 22.20
C ILE A 123 1.32 -4.08 20.98
N SER A 124 2.01 -5.20 21.14
CA SER A 124 2.18 -6.16 20.06
C SER A 124 0.91 -6.99 19.92
N PRO A 125 0.20 -6.94 18.78
CA PRO A 125 -0.97 -7.77 18.57
C PRO A 125 -0.62 -9.26 18.41
N LEU A 126 0.63 -9.57 18.08
CA LEU A 126 1.09 -10.94 17.81
C LEU A 126 1.30 -11.77 19.07
N ASN A 127 1.65 -11.17 20.21
CA ASN A 127 1.88 -11.88 21.46
C ASN A 127 1.40 -11.14 22.72
N GLY A 128 0.68 -10.03 22.57
CA GLY A 128 0.07 -9.28 23.67
C GLY A 128 1.05 -8.64 24.64
N THR A 129 2.33 -8.45 24.27
CA THR A 129 3.29 -7.70 25.08
C THR A 129 3.02 -6.19 25.02
N ILE A 130 3.24 -5.51 26.14
CA ILE A 130 3.14 -4.06 26.29
C ILE A 130 4.55 -3.49 26.37
N HIS A 131 4.80 -2.40 25.66
CA HIS A 131 6.09 -1.75 25.52
C HIS A 131 5.96 -0.28 25.89
N LEU A 132 6.83 0.22 26.77
CA LEU A 132 6.83 1.60 27.22
C LEU A 132 8.22 2.21 27.00
N LEU A 133 8.25 3.42 26.44
CA LEU A 133 9.45 4.26 26.35
C LEU A 133 9.11 5.64 26.88
N TYR A 134 9.92 6.16 27.78
CA TYR A 134 9.52 7.37 28.50
C TYR A 134 10.66 8.23 29.02
N ASP A 135 10.36 9.51 29.22
CA ASP A 135 11.22 10.43 29.94
C ASP A 135 12.60 10.58 29.28
N MET A 136 12.68 10.78 27.96
CA MET A 136 13.96 10.89 27.23
C MET A 136 14.01 12.14 26.36
N HIS A 137 15.06 12.95 26.55
CA HIS A 137 15.37 14.09 25.69
C HIS A 137 16.86 14.17 25.36
N SER A 138 17.26 13.31 24.42
CA SER A 138 18.62 13.23 23.91
C SER A 138 19.64 13.02 25.03
N TYR A 139 19.35 12.10 25.95
CA TYR A 139 20.25 11.76 27.04
C TYR A 139 21.34 10.80 26.57
N SER A 140 22.47 10.83 27.24
CA SER A 140 23.58 9.91 26.99
C SER A 140 24.37 9.69 28.27
N ALA A 141 25.42 8.87 28.21
CA ALA A 141 26.28 8.65 29.35
C ALA A 141 26.92 9.96 29.91
N SER A 142 27.04 10.98 29.06
CA SER A 142 27.63 12.29 29.35
C SER A 142 26.66 13.46 29.19
N ARG A 143 25.36 13.19 29.06
CA ARG A 143 24.32 14.22 28.94
C ARG A 143 23.17 13.90 29.90
N PRO A 144 22.96 14.72 30.94
CA PRO A 144 23.66 15.98 31.29
C PRO A 144 25.17 15.81 31.57
N SER A 145 25.89 16.93 31.47
CA SER A 145 27.36 16.97 31.57
C SER A 145 27.90 16.53 32.94
N ASP A 146 27.04 16.44 33.96
CA ASP A 146 27.39 15.92 35.29
C ASP A 146 27.39 14.38 35.37
N GLY A 147 27.02 13.70 34.28
CA GLY A 147 26.97 12.23 34.22
C GLY A 147 25.84 11.59 35.02
N SER A 148 24.88 12.38 35.53
CA SER A 148 23.82 11.87 36.41
C SER A 148 22.85 10.90 35.73
N LEU A 149 22.86 10.83 34.39
CA LEU A 149 22.11 9.85 33.59
C LEU A 149 22.98 8.75 32.98
N ALA A 150 24.22 8.56 33.46
CA ALA A 150 25.20 7.62 32.89
C ALA A 150 24.65 6.21 32.64
N ASN A 151 23.77 5.74 33.51
CA ASN A 151 23.14 4.42 33.46
C ASN A 151 21.60 4.50 33.35
N ASP A 152 21.05 5.63 32.89
CA ASP A 152 19.60 5.89 32.86
C ASP A 152 19.14 6.74 31.66
N TYR A 153 19.98 6.87 30.63
CA TYR A 153 19.72 7.73 29.47
C TYR A 153 18.72 7.15 28.46
N PHE A 154 18.47 5.85 28.50
CA PHE A 154 17.46 5.15 27.71
C PHE A 154 16.56 4.37 28.66
N ARG A 155 15.25 4.54 28.52
CA ARG A 155 14.28 4.15 29.56
C ARG A 155 13.15 3.35 28.95
N TYR A 156 13.36 2.05 28.87
CA TYR A 156 12.43 1.09 28.30
C TYR A 156 11.86 0.17 29.39
N SER A 157 10.54 -0.04 29.41
CA SER A 157 9.87 -1.09 30.19
C SER A 157 9.05 -1.97 29.26
N TYR A 158 8.94 -3.26 29.55
CA TYR A 158 8.08 -4.16 28.77
C TYR A 158 7.50 -5.27 29.63
N SER A 159 6.35 -5.79 29.19
CA SER A 159 5.65 -6.87 29.88
C SER A 159 6.06 -8.26 29.41
N ILE A 160 5.68 -9.26 30.18
CA ILE A 160 5.58 -10.64 29.70
C ILE A 160 4.51 -10.76 28.59
N ALA A 161 4.55 -11.87 27.84
CA ALA A 161 3.56 -12.16 26.81
C ALA A 161 2.13 -12.23 27.38
N ASN A 162 1.16 -11.85 26.56
CA ASN A 162 -0.28 -11.83 26.84
C ASN A 162 -0.71 -10.94 28.02
N ALA A 163 0.16 -10.04 28.50
CA ALA A 163 -0.19 -9.14 29.61
C ALA A 163 -1.34 -8.18 29.25
N ALA A 164 -1.47 -7.81 27.97
CA ALA A 164 -2.49 -6.88 27.49
C ALA A 164 -3.93 -7.32 27.77
N THR A 165 -4.21 -8.64 27.77
CA THR A 165 -5.57 -9.19 27.94
C THR A 165 -5.82 -9.84 29.29
N LEU A 166 -4.89 -9.74 30.25
CA LEU A 166 -5.07 -10.32 31.58
C LEU A 166 -6.35 -9.77 32.26
N PRO A 167 -6.99 -10.51 33.17
CA PRO A 167 -8.04 -9.96 34.04
C PRO A 167 -7.57 -8.69 34.77
N ASP A 168 -8.47 -7.77 35.09
CA ASP A 168 -8.12 -6.49 35.73
C ASP A 168 -7.35 -6.67 37.05
N ALA A 169 -7.69 -7.70 37.83
CA ALA A 169 -6.99 -8.02 39.08
C ALA A 169 -5.54 -8.51 38.88
N ASP A 170 -5.23 -9.07 37.71
CA ASP A 170 -3.91 -9.58 37.37
C ASP A 170 -3.07 -8.56 36.58
N PHE A 171 -3.67 -7.45 36.15
CA PHE A 171 -3.00 -6.37 35.42
C PHE A 171 -2.17 -5.50 36.37
N THR A 172 -1.00 -6.01 36.73
CA THR A 172 -0.18 -5.55 37.87
C THR A 172 1.29 -5.37 37.46
N LEU A 173 2.06 -4.64 38.27
CA LEU A 173 3.46 -4.28 37.96
C LEU A 173 4.38 -5.51 37.83
N ASP A 174 4.11 -6.62 38.53
CA ASP A 174 4.90 -7.86 38.41
C ASP A 174 4.77 -8.55 37.03
N LYS A 175 3.86 -8.08 36.18
CA LYS A 175 3.80 -8.50 34.77
C LYS A 175 4.84 -7.80 33.89
N PHE A 176 5.54 -6.80 34.40
CA PHE A 176 6.65 -6.14 33.73
C PHE A 176 7.99 -6.78 34.09
N VAL A 177 8.89 -6.85 33.12
CA VAL A 177 10.18 -7.52 33.27
C VAL A 177 11.15 -6.60 34.01
N GLN A 178 11.69 -7.09 35.13
CA GLN A 178 12.75 -6.40 35.87
C GLN A 178 14.10 -6.50 35.15
N ASN A 179 14.91 -5.46 35.27
CA ASN A 179 16.31 -5.43 34.87
C ASN A 179 17.18 -6.17 35.90
N GLY A 180 18.49 -6.30 35.61
CA GLY A 180 19.43 -7.00 36.50
C GLY A 180 19.64 -6.37 37.89
N SER A 181 19.14 -5.15 38.13
CA SER A 181 19.17 -4.47 39.43
C SER A 181 17.80 -4.43 40.14
N GLY A 182 16.79 -5.15 39.63
CA GLY A 182 15.45 -5.22 40.21
C GLY A 182 14.53 -4.02 39.87
N GLY A 183 15.00 -3.07 39.07
CA GLY A 183 14.17 -1.98 38.53
C GLY A 183 13.48 -2.38 37.22
N TYR A 184 12.59 -1.53 36.69
CA TYR A 184 11.84 -1.83 35.45
C TYR A 184 12.40 -1.14 34.20
N LYS A 185 13.43 -0.29 34.37
CA LYS A 185 14.08 0.42 33.26
C LYS A 185 15.21 -0.39 32.66
N HIS A 186 15.13 -0.63 31.36
CA HIS A 186 16.18 -1.27 30.58
C HIS A 186 16.89 -0.20 29.74
N LEU A 187 18.21 -0.13 29.84
CA LEU A 187 19.05 0.84 29.12
C LEU A 187 19.18 0.53 27.62
N ARG A 188 18.57 -0.57 27.17
CA ARG A 188 18.41 -0.95 25.77
C ARG A 188 17.19 -1.85 25.64
N MET A 189 16.71 -2.00 24.42
CA MET A 189 15.74 -3.04 24.09
C MET A 189 16.43 -4.42 23.98
N PRO A 190 15.78 -5.52 24.41
CA PRO A 190 16.34 -6.86 24.25
C PRO A 190 16.53 -7.16 22.76
N GLY A 191 17.65 -7.77 22.37
CA GLY A 191 17.99 -7.99 20.96
C GLY A 191 19.47 -7.79 20.64
N SER A 192 19.78 -7.64 19.35
CA SER A 192 21.15 -7.57 18.83
C SER A 192 21.70 -6.16 18.68
N ALA A 193 20.86 -5.13 18.67
CA ALA A 193 21.30 -3.76 18.48
C ALA A 193 22.36 -3.35 19.52
N PRO A 194 23.49 -2.74 19.10
CA PRO A 194 24.54 -2.38 20.03
C PRO A 194 24.10 -1.21 20.93
N GLN A 195 24.66 -1.14 22.15
CA GLN A 195 24.32 -0.10 23.14
C GLN A 195 24.51 1.33 22.61
N SER A 196 25.43 1.51 21.65
CA SER A 196 25.69 2.78 20.97
C SER A 196 24.49 3.32 20.21
N GLU A 197 23.51 2.49 19.84
CA GLU A 197 22.33 2.93 19.10
C GLU A 197 21.24 3.56 19.98
N PHE A 198 21.32 3.36 21.30
CA PHE A 198 20.31 3.78 22.28
C PHE A 198 20.68 5.09 22.98
N VAL A 199 21.54 5.91 22.36
CA VAL A 199 22.03 7.18 22.91
C VAL A 199 21.38 8.36 22.20
N SER A 200 21.20 9.47 22.90
CA SER A 200 20.77 10.75 22.32
C SER A 200 19.42 10.73 21.62
N LEU A 201 18.53 9.79 21.99
CA LEU A 201 17.20 9.62 21.41
C LEU A 201 16.12 10.47 22.10
N THR A 202 15.13 10.93 21.34
CA THR A 202 13.97 11.72 21.79
C THR A 202 12.72 11.31 21.00
N TYR A 203 11.53 11.58 21.58
CA TYR A 203 10.21 11.36 20.96
C TYR A 203 9.95 9.90 20.54
N PRO A 204 9.82 8.98 21.51
CA PRO A 204 9.45 7.61 21.20
C PRO A 204 8.05 7.54 20.59
N LYS A 205 7.90 6.70 19.57
CA LYS A 205 6.63 6.39 18.93
C LYS A 205 6.59 4.92 18.52
N PHE A 206 5.46 4.27 18.74
CA PHE A 206 5.18 2.93 18.27
C PHE A 206 4.16 2.95 17.14
N PHE A 207 4.36 2.08 16.16
CA PHE A 207 3.40 1.85 15.08
C PHE A 207 3.38 0.37 14.69
N LEU A 208 2.32 -0.04 14.00
CA LEU A 208 2.14 -1.39 13.48
C LEU A 208 2.20 -1.34 11.95
N ASN A 209 2.75 -2.38 11.33
CA ASN A 209 2.51 -2.64 9.91
C ASN A 209 1.23 -3.49 9.70
N ASP A 210 0.92 -3.86 8.45
CA ASP A 210 -0.27 -4.65 8.12
C ASP A 210 -0.22 -6.06 8.74
N SER A 211 0.97 -6.62 8.91
CA SER A 211 1.17 -7.93 9.53
C SER A 211 1.05 -7.89 11.07
N GLY A 212 0.84 -6.71 11.67
CA GLY A 212 0.82 -6.54 13.12
C GLY A 212 2.20 -6.56 13.78
N ASP A 213 3.29 -6.44 12.99
CA ASP A 213 4.62 -6.26 13.53
C ASP A 213 4.71 -4.91 14.24
N LEU A 214 5.29 -4.90 15.45
CA LEU A 214 5.49 -3.67 16.21
C LEU A 214 6.82 -3.03 15.84
N PHE A 215 6.77 -1.74 15.55
CA PHE A 215 7.95 -0.91 15.31
C PHE A 215 8.06 0.18 16.37
N MET A 216 9.29 0.61 16.60
CA MET A 216 9.64 1.70 17.48
C MET A 216 10.46 2.71 16.68
N LEU A 217 10.05 3.98 16.73
CA LEU A 217 10.67 5.12 16.04
C LEU A 217 11.15 6.13 17.08
N MET A 218 12.35 6.66 16.89
CA MET A 218 12.85 7.82 17.63
C MET A 218 13.63 8.78 16.74
N ARG A 219 13.82 9.99 17.25
CA ARG A 219 14.71 10.98 16.67
C ARG A 219 16.04 11.00 17.40
N GLU A 220 17.13 10.95 16.66
CA GLU A 220 18.48 11.24 17.15
C GLU A 220 18.92 12.64 16.70
N GLY A 221 19.68 13.33 17.55
CA GLY A 221 20.09 14.71 17.30
C GLY A 221 18.95 15.71 17.47
N GLY A 222 19.03 16.86 16.78
CA GLY A 222 18.11 17.96 17.02
C GLY A 222 18.41 19.20 16.19
N ASN A 223 17.60 20.24 16.37
CA ASN A 223 17.76 21.53 15.70
C ASN A 223 17.96 21.38 14.17
N ASN A 224 19.13 21.77 13.66
CA ASN A 224 19.51 21.72 12.25
C ASN A 224 20.44 20.54 11.91
N ASN A 225 20.49 19.50 12.75
CA ASN A 225 21.23 18.26 12.51
C ASN A 225 20.54 17.11 13.26
N GLY A 226 19.59 16.46 12.60
CA GLY A 226 18.78 15.39 13.22
C GLY A 226 18.49 14.26 12.25
N MET A 227 18.18 13.09 12.79
CA MET A 227 17.75 11.94 12.00
C MET A 227 16.63 11.15 12.65
N TYR A 228 15.80 10.52 11.82
CA TYR A 228 14.87 9.49 12.28
C TYR A 228 15.47 8.10 12.10
N LYS A 229 15.26 7.25 13.10
CA LYS A 229 15.64 5.84 13.07
C LYS A 229 14.55 4.99 13.71
N PHE A 230 14.39 3.78 13.21
CA PHE A 230 13.37 2.86 13.69
C PHE A 230 13.90 1.43 13.75
N ILE A 231 13.23 0.60 14.55
CA ILE A 231 13.61 -0.77 14.83
C ILE A 231 12.34 -1.62 14.96
N LYS A 232 12.40 -2.86 14.46
CA LYS A 232 11.29 -3.82 14.46
C LYS A 232 11.39 -4.76 15.67
N TYR A 233 10.24 -5.08 16.26
CA TYR A 233 10.08 -6.13 17.27
C TYR A 233 9.74 -7.46 16.59
N ASP A 234 10.43 -8.51 16.99
CA ASP A 234 10.13 -9.89 16.64
C ASP A 234 9.36 -10.55 17.80
N ALA A 235 8.05 -10.69 17.61
CA ALA A 235 7.17 -11.26 18.61
C ALA A 235 7.44 -12.74 18.91
N SER A 236 8.10 -13.48 18.00
CA SER A 236 8.40 -14.90 18.19
C SER A 236 9.53 -15.12 19.19
N SER A 237 10.54 -14.25 19.18
CA SER A 237 11.69 -14.30 20.08
C SER A 237 11.58 -13.35 21.27
N GLY A 238 10.67 -12.36 21.22
CA GLY A 238 10.57 -11.30 22.21
C GLY A 238 11.71 -10.28 22.14
N ASN A 239 12.48 -10.28 21.04
CA ASN A 239 13.61 -9.38 20.83
C ASN A 239 13.29 -8.31 19.78
N TRP A 240 14.08 -7.24 19.81
CA TRP A 240 14.13 -6.20 18.80
C TRP A 240 15.32 -6.44 17.85
N GLY A 241 15.16 -6.04 16.58
CA GLY A 241 16.16 -6.20 15.54
C GLY A 241 17.32 -5.20 15.63
N ASN A 242 17.73 -4.68 14.47
CA ASN A 242 18.68 -3.58 14.37
C ASN A 242 17.96 -2.30 13.93
N PHE A 243 18.55 -1.15 14.24
CA PHE A 243 18.04 0.13 13.76
C PHE A 243 18.24 0.27 12.25
N ILE A 244 17.26 0.92 11.63
CA ILE A 244 17.31 1.43 10.27
C ILE A 244 17.23 2.96 10.37
N ASP A 245 18.21 3.64 9.80
CA ASP A 245 18.26 5.09 9.76
C ASP A 245 17.60 5.58 8.47
N PHE A 246 16.55 6.41 8.59
CA PHE A 246 15.90 7.00 7.42
C PHE A 246 16.83 8.00 6.72
N ASN A 247 17.51 8.84 7.51
CA ASN A 247 18.48 9.84 7.05
C ASN A 247 19.68 9.84 7.99
N ALA A 248 20.72 10.60 7.64
CA ALA A 248 21.94 10.66 8.44
C ALA A 248 22.15 12.01 9.14
N LEU A 249 22.81 11.96 10.31
CA LEU A 249 23.45 13.12 10.91
C LEU A 249 24.65 13.58 10.06
N ASN A 250 25.01 14.85 10.20
CA ASN A 250 26.17 15.47 9.55
C ASN A 250 26.14 15.34 8.02
N ALA A 251 24.95 15.49 7.40
CA ALA A 251 24.75 15.36 5.96
C ALA A 251 25.70 16.23 5.12
N LYS A 252 26.16 17.38 5.64
CA LYS A 252 27.15 18.26 4.98
C LYS A 252 28.50 17.59 4.69
N ASN A 253 28.79 16.46 5.32
CA ASN A 253 30.03 15.72 5.07
C ASN A 253 29.95 14.87 3.78
N GLN A 254 28.78 14.79 3.15
CA GLN A 254 28.62 14.08 1.88
C GLN A 254 28.96 14.98 0.69
N PRO A 255 29.49 14.40 -0.41
CA PRO A 255 29.75 15.15 -1.63
C PRO A 255 28.50 15.88 -2.16
N GLY A 256 28.62 17.17 -2.45
CA GLY A 256 27.54 17.98 -3.02
C GLY A 256 26.53 18.53 -2.02
N ILE A 257 26.66 18.24 -0.72
CA ILE A 257 25.74 18.75 0.32
C ILE A 257 26.41 19.86 1.13
N THR A 258 25.82 21.05 1.11
CA THR A 258 26.42 22.24 1.74
C THR A 258 26.07 22.38 3.22
N TYR A 259 24.88 21.94 3.63
CA TYR A 259 24.32 22.23 4.95
C TYR A 259 23.88 20.96 5.67
N ASN A 260 24.02 20.97 7.00
CA ASN A 260 23.31 20.00 7.83
C ASN A 260 21.82 20.37 7.83
N TRP A 261 20.99 19.40 8.18
CA TRP A 261 19.58 19.65 8.35
C TRP A 261 18.96 18.77 9.44
N GLY A 262 17.88 19.28 10.03
CA GLY A 262 17.01 18.54 10.93
C GLY A 262 15.60 18.39 10.37
N LEU A 263 14.84 17.45 10.92
CA LEU A 263 13.48 17.12 10.50
C LEU A 263 12.47 17.52 11.58
N TYR A 264 11.38 18.17 11.16
CA TYR A 264 10.25 18.55 11.99
C TYR A 264 8.96 18.12 11.30
N GLY A 265 8.36 17.06 11.82
CA GLY A 265 7.27 16.32 11.20
C GLY A 265 7.29 14.91 11.77
N GLU A 266 6.83 13.92 11.02
CA GLU A 266 6.76 12.55 11.54
C GLU A 266 6.80 11.48 10.45
N MET A 267 7.18 10.27 10.87
CA MET A 267 6.93 9.06 10.10
C MET A 267 5.62 8.42 10.57
N LYS A 268 4.79 7.99 9.62
CA LYS A 268 3.53 7.29 9.90
C LYS A 268 3.45 6.06 9.01
N TYR A 269 2.98 4.95 9.58
CA TYR A 269 2.56 3.81 8.79
C TYR A 269 1.10 4.02 8.40
N LEU A 270 0.85 4.20 7.10
CA LEU A 270 -0.47 4.52 6.55
C LEU A 270 -0.66 3.80 5.22
N ASN A 271 -1.83 3.18 5.05
CA ASN A 271 -2.22 2.46 3.84
C ASN A 271 -1.12 1.52 3.31
N GLY A 272 -0.74 0.53 4.14
CA GLY A 272 0.23 -0.50 3.76
C GLY A 272 1.69 -0.08 3.65
N LYS A 273 2.05 1.16 4.00
CA LYS A 273 3.40 1.69 3.80
C LYS A 273 3.89 2.52 4.97
N LEU A 274 5.18 2.41 5.29
CA LEU A 274 5.85 3.43 6.10
C LEU A 274 6.13 4.64 5.23
N ARG A 275 5.74 5.82 5.70
CA ARG A 275 5.91 7.08 4.98
C ARG A 275 6.38 8.16 5.93
N ILE A 276 6.91 9.23 5.38
CA ILE A 276 7.42 10.37 6.13
C ILE A 276 6.97 11.66 5.46
N GLY A 277 6.55 12.61 6.28
CA GLY A 277 6.30 13.99 5.90
C GLY A 277 6.90 14.93 6.94
N PHE A 278 7.69 15.91 6.49
CA PHE A 278 8.35 16.85 7.41
C PHE A 278 8.68 18.19 6.73
N GLN A 279 9.03 19.16 7.56
CA GLN A 279 9.70 20.40 7.18
C GLN A 279 11.15 20.35 7.64
N ARG A 280 12.06 20.80 6.78
CA ARG A 280 13.50 20.78 7.06
C ARG A 280 13.88 22.01 7.85
N ARG A 281 14.75 21.88 8.86
CA ARG A 281 15.49 23.01 9.42
C ARG A 281 16.93 22.96 8.90
N SER A 282 17.26 23.85 7.98
CA SER A 282 18.62 23.96 7.42
C SER A 282 19.60 24.51 8.46
N SER A 283 20.88 24.18 8.33
CA SER A 283 21.96 24.86 9.07
C SER A 283 22.44 26.14 8.37
N ASN A 284 21.80 26.54 7.27
CA ASN A 284 22.01 27.83 6.63
C ASN A 284 21.30 28.93 7.44
N ASN A 285 22.06 29.87 8.00
CA ASN A 285 21.52 31.01 8.75
C ASN A 285 21.61 32.33 7.96
N ASN A 286 21.79 32.25 6.64
CA ASN A 286 21.92 33.43 5.77
C ASN A 286 20.77 33.57 4.76
N ASP A 287 19.78 32.66 4.79
CA ASP A 287 18.61 32.73 3.93
C ASP A 287 17.42 33.40 4.64
N LYS A 288 16.25 33.44 3.97
CA LYS A 288 15.05 34.08 4.50
C LYS A 288 14.42 33.32 5.69
N TYR A 289 14.82 32.09 5.99
CA TYR A 289 14.14 31.22 6.96
C TYR A 289 14.77 31.29 8.35
N ILE A 290 13.96 31.65 9.35
CA ILE A 290 14.41 31.68 10.76
C ILE A 290 14.60 30.25 11.31
N TYR A 291 13.73 29.34 10.88
CA TYR A 291 13.72 27.97 11.40
C TYR A 291 13.51 26.94 10.28
N GLN A 292 12.29 26.46 10.07
CA GLN A 292 12.01 25.46 9.05
C GLN A 292 11.79 26.10 7.67
N ASN A 293 12.01 25.30 6.63
CA ASN A 293 11.68 25.56 5.24
C ASN A 293 11.19 24.26 4.58
N GLY A 294 10.47 24.40 3.46
CA GLY A 294 10.06 23.30 2.61
C GLY A 294 9.00 22.37 3.21
N VAL A 295 8.40 21.59 2.32
CA VAL A 295 7.57 20.42 2.63
C VAL A 295 8.18 19.23 1.90
N TYR A 296 8.45 18.16 2.64
CA TYR A 296 9.16 16.98 2.17
C TYR A 296 8.30 15.74 2.41
N TYR A 297 8.24 14.83 1.44
CA TYR A 297 7.45 13.60 1.55
C TYR A 297 8.08 12.43 0.80
N ALA A 298 8.11 11.26 1.45
CA ALA A 298 8.56 10.00 0.87
C ALA A 298 7.80 8.81 1.47
N TYR A 299 7.81 7.67 0.78
CA TYR A 299 7.21 6.42 1.23
C TYR A 299 8.11 5.24 0.89
N SER A 300 7.92 4.11 1.57
CA SER A 300 8.52 2.84 1.21
C SER A 300 7.44 1.84 0.78
N ASP A 301 7.67 1.14 -0.34
CA ASP A 301 6.85 0.00 -0.75
C ASP A 301 7.18 -1.29 0.03
N ASP A 302 8.27 -1.29 0.80
CA ASP A 302 8.66 -2.37 1.69
C ASP A 302 8.11 -2.09 3.10
N GLN A 303 7.25 -2.96 3.62
CA GLN A 303 6.63 -2.77 4.94
C GLN A 303 7.63 -2.79 6.11
N SER A 304 8.83 -3.34 5.91
CA SER A 304 9.93 -3.23 6.88
C SER A 304 10.63 -1.88 6.83
N ALA A 305 10.44 -1.14 5.72
CA ALA A 305 11.10 0.10 5.36
C ALA A 305 12.64 0.03 5.34
N ALA A 306 13.21 -1.18 5.27
CA ALA A 306 14.64 -1.38 5.06
C ALA A 306 15.06 -0.99 3.64
N THR A 307 14.15 -1.16 2.67
CA THR A 307 14.37 -0.84 1.26
C THR A 307 13.16 -0.12 0.65
N GLY A 308 13.04 -0.08 -0.68
CA GLY A 308 11.80 0.32 -1.36
C GLY A 308 11.40 1.80 -1.26
N TRP A 309 12.30 2.66 -0.80
CA TRP A 309 12.03 4.09 -0.60
C TRP A 309 11.89 4.85 -1.92
N LYS A 310 10.85 5.67 -2.01
CA LYS A 310 10.51 6.50 -3.17
C LYS A 310 10.06 7.89 -2.74
N ASN A 311 10.35 8.88 -3.59
CA ASN A 311 9.76 10.21 -3.45
C ASN A 311 8.31 10.22 -3.97
N TYR A 312 7.64 11.37 -3.88
CA TYR A 312 6.24 11.50 -4.31
C TYR A 312 6.00 11.27 -5.82
N LYS A 313 7.05 11.34 -6.65
CA LYS A 313 7.01 11.07 -8.09
C LYS A 313 7.26 9.60 -8.43
N GLY A 314 7.54 8.76 -7.43
CA GLY A 314 7.87 7.35 -7.61
C GLY A 314 9.35 7.08 -7.93
N GLU A 315 10.21 8.10 -7.85
CA GLU A 315 11.66 7.95 -8.06
C GLU A 315 12.29 7.31 -6.83
N SER A 316 13.07 6.25 -7.05
CA SER A 316 13.61 5.42 -5.95
C SER A 316 14.91 6.00 -5.37
N PHE A 317 15.11 5.81 -4.08
CA PHE A 317 16.36 6.10 -3.38
C PHE A 317 16.66 5.04 -2.32
N SER A 318 17.91 5.01 -1.85
CA SER A 318 18.32 4.17 -0.73
C SER A 318 18.46 5.02 0.52
N VAL A 319 18.14 4.43 1.67
CA VAL A 319 18.41 5.03 2.98
C VAL A 319 19.83 4.67 3.45
N PRO A 320 20.51 5.57 4.18
CA PRO A 320 20.03 6.86 4.66
C PRO A 320 19.96 7.94 3.57
N LEU A 321 18.90 8.76 3.61
CA LEU A 321 18.78 9.96 2.79
C LEU A 321 19.77 11.04 3.26
N TYR A 322 20.52 11.60 2.33
CA TYR A 322 21.47 12.69 2.61
C TYR A 322 20.97 14.04 2.10
N ASP A 323 20.49 14.09 0.86
CA ASP A 323 19.92 15.31 0.27
C ASP A 323 18.40 15.32 0.42
N ALA A 324 17.90 16.14 1.35
CA ALA A 324 16.47 16.30 1.57
C ALA A 324 15.75 16.81 0.32
N ASP A 325 16.40 17.59 -0.56
CA ASP A 325 15.73 18.20 -1.71
C ASP A 325 15.28 17.16 -2.75
N PHE A 326 15.82 15.94 -2.72
CA PHE A 326 15.34 14.80 -3.53
C PHE A 326 13.87 14.43 -3.28
N ILE A 327 13.36 14.71 -2.07
CA ILE A 327 11.98 14.39 -1.65
C ILE A 327 11.16 15.65 -1.36
N LYS A 328 11.60 16.83 -1.83
CA LYS A 328 10.89 18.09 -1.64
C LYS A 328 9.65 18.15 -2.54
N VAL A 329 8.50 18.43 -1.93
CA VAL A 329 7.21 18.59 -2.61
C VAL A 329 7.00 20.04 -3.04
N MET A 330 7.17 20.99 -2.11
CA MET A 330 6.92 22.42 -2.34
C MET A 330 7.63 23.27 -1.28
N GLU A 331 7.60 24.59 -1.43
CA GLU A 331 8.20 25.55 -0.50
C GLU A 331 7.14 26.54 0.02
N PRO A 332 6.69 26.41 1.29
CA PRO A 332 5.72 27.35 1.88
C PRO A 332 6.23 28.80 1.87
N GLY A 333 7.54 29.00 1.96
CA GLY A 333 8.17 30.32 1.90
C GLY A 333 7.93 31.09 0.61
N ASP A 334 7.50 30.44 -0.48
CA ASP A 334 7.21 31.09 -1.77
C ASP A 334 5.81 31.69 -1.81
N TYR A 335 4.97 31.38 -0.81
CA TYR A 335 3.64 31.98 -0.65
C TYR A 335 3.69 33.33 0.09
N VAL A 336 4.85 33.77 0.55
CA VAL A 336 5.03 35.07 1.21
C VAL A 336 6.01 35.95 0.44
N GLN A 337 5.89 37.27 0.60
CA GLN A 337 6.59 38.23 -0.25
C GLN A 337 8.04 38.45 0.19
N THR A 338 8.36 38.37 1.48
CA THR A 338 9.70 38.71 1.95
C THR A 338 10.78 37.80 1.36
N THR A 339 11.90 38.41 1.01
CA THR A 339 13.15 37.74 0.63
C THR A 339 14.29 38.08 1.60
N GLN A 340 14.00 38.83 2.66
CA GLN A 340 15.00 39.29 3.62
C GLN A 340 15.40 38.15 4.55
N THR A 341 16.67 38.15 4.96
CA THR A 341 17.21 37.19 5.92
C THR A 341 16.38 37.18 7.21
N ASP A 342 16.10 35.99 7.73
CA ASP A 342 15.37 35.78 8.99
C ASP A 342 13.96 36.44 9.04
N GLN A 343 13.25 36.54 7.91
CA GLN A 343 11.88 37.11 7.88
C GLN A 343 10.77 36.09 7.61
N VAL A 344 11.09 34.86 7.21
CA VAL A 344 10.13 33.76 7.04
C VAL A 344 10.18 32.82 8.25
N ARG A 345 9.06 32.73 8.97
CA ARG A 345 8.90 31.84 10.13
C ARG A 345 7.96 30.68 9.78
N ILE A 346 8.47 29.46 9.90
CA ILE A 346 7.72 28.20 9.77
C ILE A 346 8.12 27.32 10.96
N VAL A 347 7.17 26.94 11.82
CA VAL A 347 7.42 26.14 13.04
C VAL A 347 6.24 25.24 13.37
N ASP A 348 5.05 25.84 13.50
CA ASP A 348 3.79 25.21 13.92
C ASP A 348 2.84 25.02 12.74
N GLY A 349 1.79 24.19 12.92
CA GLY A 349 0.75 23.98 11.91
C GLY A 349 1.17 23.13 10.72
N PHE A 350 2.10 22.19 10.94
CA PHE A 350 2.50 21.19 9.95
C PHE A 350 2.05 19.80 10.38
N ASP A 351 1.36 19.12 9.48
CA ASP A 351 1.08 17.69 9.58
C ASP A 351 0.71 17.14 8.20
N TRP A 352 0.65 15.82 8.07
CA TRP A 352 0.27 15.12 6.84
C TRP A 352 -0.49 13.82 7.11
N THR A 353 -1.23 13.34 6.12
CA THR A 353 -1.89 12.02 6.16
C THR A 353 -2.07 11.47 4.74
N VAL A 354 -2.42 10.19 4.65
CA VAL A 354 -2.71 9.49 3.38
C VAL A 354 -3.95 8.64 3.56
N THR A 355 -4.96 8.86 2.72
CA THR A 355 -6.23 8.11 2.77
C THR A 355 -6.06 6.66 2.29
N GLU A 356 -7.06 5.80 2.54
CA GLU A 356 -7.09 4.44 1.99
C GLU A 356 -7.11 4.42 0.45
N ASN A 357 -7.51 5.52 -0.18
CA ASN A 357 -7.53 5.71 -1.62
C ASN A 357 -6.20 6.28 -2.17
N GLU A 358 -5.13 6.36 -1.38
CA GLU A 358 -3.82 6.96 -1.74
C GLU A 358 -3.86 8.47 -2.03
N ASP A 359 -4.86 9.20 -1.52
CA ASP A 359 -4.82 10.66 -1.54
C ASP A 359 -3.86 11.16 -0.46
N VAL A 360 -2.85 11.94 -0.84
CA VAL A 360 -1.88 12.52 0.11
C VAL A 360 -2.33 13.92 0.49
N HIS A 361 -2.32 14.24 1.78
CA HIS A 361 -2.69 15.54 2.32
C HIS A 361 -1.60 16.05 3.26
N ILE A 362 -1.22 17.31 3.12
CA ILE A 362 -0.21 17.98 3.93
C ILE A 362 -0.71 19.39 4.25
N ILE A 363 -0.75 19.75 5.52
CA ILE A 363 -1.00 21.13 5.95
C ILE A 363 0.32 21.79 6.36
N SER A 364 0.45 23.08 6.09
CA SER A 364 1.58 23.87 6.55
C SER A 364 1.16 25.31 6.84
N LYS A 365 1.94 26.00 7.68
CA LYS A 365 1.74 27.41 8.02
C LYS A 365 3.03 28.18 7.80
N VAL A 366 2.91 29.35 7.19
CA VAL A 366 4.02 30.27 6.96
C VAL A 366 3.66 31.65 7.47
N LYS A 367 4.59 32.29 8.18
CA LYS A 367 4.48 33.67 8.62
C LYS A 367 5.61 34.51 8.03
N ASP A 368 5.23 35.59 7.36
CA ASP A 368 6.10 36.69 6.97
C ASP A 368 6.16 37.69 8.14
N ASN A 369 7.31 37.79 8.79
CA ASN A 369 7.50 38.72 9.91
C ASN A 369 7.69 40.17 9.45
N GLN A 370 8.23 40.38 8.24
CA GLN A 370 8.44 41.72 7.70
C GLN A 370 7.09 42.42 7.44
N PHE A 371 6.15 41.68 6.84
CA PHE A 371 4.83 42.22 6.49
C PHE A 371 3.71 41.80 7.45
N ASN A 372 4.04 41.01 8.48
CA ASN A 372 3.10 40.45 9.45
C ASN A 372 1.92 39.70 8.80
N VAL A 373 2.21 38.92 7.75
CA VAL A 373 1.23 38.11 7.01
C VAL A 373 1.39 36.65 7.43
N THR A 374 0.29 36.00 7.79
CA THR A 374 0.25 34.55 8.04
C THR A 374 -0.61 33.88 7.00
N LYS A 375 -0.11 32.80 6.40
CA LYS A 375 -0.85 31.96 5.46
C LYS A 375 -0.91 30.53 5.98
N TYR A 376 -2.07 29.92 5.77
CA TYR A 376 -2.32 28.51 6.01
C TYR A 376 -2.48 27.84 4.66
N LEU A 377 -1.72 26.77 4.44
CA LEU A 377 -1.64 26.09 3.16
C LEU A 377 -2.11 24.66 3.35
N HIS A 378 -2.94 24.19 2.42
CA HIS A 378 -3.26 22.79 2.28
C HIS A 378 -2.74 22.28 0.93
N THR A 379 -1.74 21.42 1.00
CA THR A 379 -1.06 20.78 -0.13
C THR A 379 -1.53 19.34 -0.22
N TYR A 380 -2.27 18.99 -1.26
CA TYR A 380 -2.85 17.65 -1.42
C TYR A 380 -2.63 17.11 -2.83
N LYS A 381 -2.55 15.79 -2.95
CA LYS A 381 -2.37 15.06 -4.21
C LYS A 381 -3.43 13.97 -4.29
N PRO A 382 -4.46 14.15 -5.13
CA PRO A 382 -5.44 13.10 -5.37
C PRO A 382 -4.80 11.82 -5.91
N ALA A 383 -5.44 10.69 -5.64
CA ALA A 383 -5.08 9.41 -6.23
C ALA A 383 -4.95 9.51 -7.76
N GLY A 384 -3.89 8.95 -8.33
CA GLY A 384 -3.63 8.99 -9.78
C GLY A 384 -3.13 10.33 -10.33
N ALA A 385 -3.16 11.43 -9.56
CA ALA A 385 -2.55 12.69 -9.99
C ALA A 385 -1.01 12.58 -10.04
N THR A 386 -0.35 13.37 -10.88
CA THR A 386 1.12 13.44 -10.94
C THR A 386 1.70 14.38 -9.88
N ASP A 387 1.05 15.52 -9.69
CA ASP A 387 1.58 16.64 -8.89
C ASP A 387 0.66 17.00 -7.73
N PHE A 388 1.23 17.65 -6.73
CA PHE A 388 0.48 18.24 -5.62
C PHE A 388 -0.19 19.55 -6.03
N ILE A 389 -1.39 19.76 -5.50
CA ILE A 389 -2.15 21.00 -5.56
C ILE A 389 -2.00 21.69 -4.20
N THR A 390 -1.68 22.98 -4.18
CA THR A 390 -1.64 23.77 -2.94
C THR A 390 -2.71 24.84 -2.96
N SER A 391 -3.54 24.88 -1.91
CA SER A 391 -4.57 25.90 -1.71
C SER A 391 -4.23 26.81 -0.54
N GLU A 392 -4.44 28.11 -0.74
CA GLU A 392 -4.43 29.14 0.33
C GLU A 392 -5.82 29.31 0.98
N GLY A 393 -6.87 28.71 0.39
CA GLY A 393 -8.24 28.71 0.90
C GLY A 393 -8.45 27.71 2.03
N PHE A 394 -7.50 27.65 2.97
CA PHE A 394 -7.53 26.75 4.12
C PHE A 394 -7.62 27.58 5.40
N SER A 395 -8.60 27.29 6.24
CA SER A 395 -8.89 28.10 7.44
C SER A 395 -7.82 27.97 8.54
N GLY A 396 -6.97 26.94 8.47
CA GLY A 396 -5.99 26.64 9.52
C GLY A 396 -6.64 26.17 10.83
N GLY A 397 -7.88 25.64 10.76
CA GLY A 397 -8.68 25.32 11.94
C GLY A 397 -8.10 24.24 12.86
N GLY A 398 -7.28 23.32 12.34
CA GLY A 398 -6.62 22.25 13.10
C GLY A 398 -5.11 22.18 12.83
N SER A 399 -4.36 21.66 13.81
CA SER A 399 -2.90 21.49 13.73
C SER A 399 -2.45 20.10 13.27
N GLU A 400 -3.37 19.14 13.17
CA GLU A 400 -3.10 17.74 12.84
C GLU A 400 -4.17 17.20 11.88
N LEU A 401 -3.75 16.31 10.99
CA LEU A 401 -4.57 15.62 10.00
C LEU A 401 -4.70 14.15 10.36
N TYR A 402 -5.93 13.66 10.25
CA TYR A 402 -6.25 12.26 10.43
C TYR A 402 -7.04 11.72 9.25
N THR A 403 -7.14 10.41 9.14
CA THR A 403 -7.90 9.76 8.08
C THR A 403 -8.62 8.53 8.60
N SER A 404 -9.72 8.19 7.93
CA SER A 404 -10.43 6.92 8.06
C SER A 404 -11.20 6.71 6.76
N GLY A 405 -10.99 5.58 6.08
CA GLY A 405 -11.53 5.37 4.73
C GLY A 405 -11.03 6.43 3.74
N ASN A 406 -11.96 6.96 2.94
CA ASN A 406 -11.68 7.98 1.92
C ASN A 406 -11.83 9.42 2.44
N SER A 407 -11.87 9.61 3.76
CA SER A 407 -12.09 10.92 4.37
C SER A 407 -10.87 11.39 5.13
N VAL A 408 -10.67 12.71 5.13
CA VAL A 408 -9.65 13.41 5.89
C VAL A 408 -10.33 14.24 6.96
N PHE A 409 -9.75 14.23 8.15
CA PHE A 409 -10.31 14.88 9.33
C PHE A 409 -9.32 15.87 9.93
N LEU A 410 -9.82 17.03 10.34
CA LEU A 410 -9.16 17.90 11.31
C LEU A 410 -9.89 17.74 12.63
N ILE A 411 -9.16 17.29 13.64
CA ILE A 411 -9.71 17.08 14.98
C ILE A 411 -8.88 17.91 15.93
N GLY A 412 -9.53 18.68 16.78
CA GLY A 412 -8.82 19.61 17.63
C GLY A 412 -9.71 20.27 18.67
N LEU A 413 -9.17 21.35 19.24
CA LEU A 413 -9.89 22.20 20.18
C LEU A 413 -10.12 23.58 19.56
N THR A 414 -11.33 24.10 19.67
CA THR A 414 -11.66 25.47 19.28
C THR A 414 -10.92 26.48 20.15
N SER A 415 -10.99 27.76 19.80
CA SER A 415 -10.52 28.85 20.67
C SER A 415 -11.21 28.88 22.03
N SER A 416 -12.46 28.40 22.12
CA SER A 416 -13.21 28.20 23.36
C SER A 416 -12.88 26.89 24.08
N LYS A 417 -11.82 26.19 23.63
CA LYS A 417 -11.28 24.95 24.24
C LYS A 417 -12.27 23.79 24.20
N ARG A 418 -13.04 23.69 23.11
CA ARG A 418 -14.05 22.64 22.86
C ARG A 418 -13.63 21.73 21.73
N VAL A 419 -13.94 20.44 21.84
CA VAL A 419 -13.65 19.47 20.78
C VAL A 419 -14.46 19.81 19.54
N PHE A 420 -13.79 19.80 18.39
CA PHE A 420 -14.43 19.89 17.07
C PHE A 420 -13.85 18.85 16.12
N ILE A 421 -14.63 18.53 15.09
CA ILE A 421 -14.22 17.68 13.97
C ILE A 421 -14.67 18.34 12.67
N GLU A 422 -13.71 18.57 11.77
CA GLU A 422 -13.99 18.90 10.37
C GLU A 422 -13.65 17.71 9.48
N LYS A 423 -14.39 17.56 8.39
CA LYS A 423 -14.23 16.47 7.40
C LYS A 423 -14.13 17.03 6.00
N ALA A 424 -13.23 16.45 5.21
CA ALA A 424 -13.17 16.59 3.77
C ALA A 424 -13.13 15.21 3.09
N GLU A 425 -13.54 15.17 1.83
CA GLU A 425 -13.24 14.03 0.95
C GLU A 425 -11.74 14.01 0.62
N GLY A 426 -11.15 12.81 0.56
CA GLY A 426 -9.78 12.60 0.11
C GLY A 426 -9.53 13.23 -1.26
N GLY A 427 -8.34 13.79 -1.45
CA GLY A 427 -7.96 14.50 -2.67
C GLY A 427 -8.63 15.87 -2.84
N THR A 428 -9.30 16.41 -1.81
CA THR A 428 -9.96 17.73 -1.89
C THR A 428 -9.56 18.67 -0.75
N ASN A 429 -9.94 19.96 -0.85
CA ASN A 429 -9.79 20.96 0.23
C ASN A 429 -11.15 21.34 0.87
N ASN A 430 -12.18 20.50 0.72
CA ASN A 430 -13.55 20.84 1.08
C ASN A 430 -13.88 20.49 2.55
N PHE A 431 -13.15 21.09 3.49
CA PHE A 431 -13.39 20.86 4.91
C PHE A 431 -14.71 21.47 5.38
N THR A 432 -15.50 20.67 6.10
CA THR A 432 -16.78 21.08 6.69
C THR A 432 -16.83 20.67 8.16
N ARG A 433 -17.32 21.55 9.03
CA ARG A 433 -17.55 21.24 10.46
C ARG A 433 -18.69 20.23 10.58
N ILE A 434 -18.36 19.02 11.02
CA ILE A 434 -19.32 17.91 11.18
C ILE A 434 -19.66 17.63 12.65
N TYR A 435 -18.83 18.11 13.58
CA TYR A 435 -19.06 18.02 15.01
C TYR A 435 -18.39 19.19 15.74
N GLU A 436 -19.07 19.73 16.74
CA GLU A 436 -18.52 20.68 17.69
C GLU A 436 -19.24 20.53 19.03
N ALA A 437 -18.48 20.38 20.11
CA ALA A 437 -19.03 20.34 21.45
C ALA A 437 -19.50 21.74 21.86
N THR A 438 -20.82 21.93 22.02
CA THR A 438 -21.43 23.22 22.38
C THR A 438 -21.60 23.42 23.89
N SER A 439 -21.38 22.37 24.69
CA SER A 439 -21.51 22.38 26.16
C SER A 439 -20.64 21.30 26.80
N GLY A 440 -20.58 21.23 28.14
CA GLY A 440 -19.77 20.25 28.89
C GLY A 440 -18.42 20.80 29.36
N ARG A 441 -17.38 19.95 29.39
CA ARG A 441 -16.01 20.32 29.77
C ARG A 441 -15.24 21.03 28.66
N THR A 442 -14.30 21.88 29.07
CA THR A 442 -13.26 22.42 28.20
C THR A 442 -11.95 21.70 28.48
N PHE A 443 -11.07 21.62 27.49
CA PHE A 443 -9.82 20.87 27.58
C PHE A 443 -8.64 21.78 27.25
N ASP A 444 -7.52 21.63 27.95
CA ASP A 444 -6.33 22.43 27.68
C ASP A 444 -5.64 21.94 26.40
N HIS A 445 -5.43 20.63 26.31
CA HIS A 445 -4.82 19.89 25.22
C HIS A 445 -5.25 18.40 25.24
N GLY A 446 -4.81 17.64 24.25
CA GLY A 446 -4.95 16.19 24.21
C GLY A 446 -4.24 15.57 23.01
N VAL A 447 -4.39 14.25 22.87
CA VAL A 447 -3.89 13.45 21.76
C VAL A 447 -5.04 12.63 21.18
N VAL A 448 -5.13 12.63 19.86
CA VAL A 448 -6.13 11.85 19.11
C VAL A 448 -5.52 10.53 18.65
N HIS A 449 -6.26 9.45 18.84
CA HIS A 449 -6.02 8.16 18.20
C HIS A 449 -7.26 7.76 17.41
N ILE A 450 -7.12 7.52 16.10
CA ILE A 450 -8.22 7.01 15.28
C ILE A 450 -8.09 5.51 15.14
N ASN A 451 -9.17 4.79 15.41
CA ASN A 451 -9.27 3.37 15.10
C ASN A 451 -10.73 2.97 14.86
N ASN A 452 -10.98 2.08 13.90
CA ASN A 452 -12.29 1.52 13.59
C ASN A 452 -13.41 2.55 13.42
N GLY A 453 -13.13 3.65 12.69
CA GLY A 453 -14.10 4.72 12.45
C GLY A 453 -14.46 5.55 13.67
N LYS A 454 -13.70 5.43 14.77
CA LYS A 454 -13.89 6.19 16.00
C LYS A 454 -12.66 7.02 16.33
N VAL A 455 -12.91 8.17 16.93
CA VAL A 455 -11.89 9.05 17.53
C VAL A 455 -11.81 8.74 19.01
N TYR A 456 -10.64 8.32 19.47
CA TYR A 456 -10.27 8.20 20.87
C TYR A 456 -9.45 9.43 21.23
N TYR A 457 -10.10 10.46 21.79
CA TYR A 457 -9.46 11.71 22.15
C TYR A 457 -9.10 11.70 23.64
N TYR A 458 -7.81 11.52 23.93
CA TYR A 458 -7.29 11.54 25.29
C TYR A 458 -6.89 12.96 25.68
N LEU A 459 -7.57 13.53 26.66
CA LEU A 459 -7.63 14.98 26.91
C LEU A 459 -7.31 15.31 28.37
N MET A 460 -6.64 16.44 28.58
CA MET A 460 -6.51 17.07 29.89
C MET A 460 -7.57 18.16 30.03
N GLU A 461 -8.37 18.11 31.11
CA GLU A 461 -9.38 19.13 31.40
C GLU A 461 -8.71 20.49 31.61
N ASN A 462 -9.31 21.57 31.10
CA ASN A 462 -8.77 22.93 31.24
C ASN A 462 -8.98 23.45 32.67
N LYS A 463 -8.05 23.10 33.58
CA LYS A 463 -8.03 23.52 34.99
C LYS A 463 -6.69 24.13 35.37
N SER A 464 -6.57 24.58 36.61
CA SER A 464 -5.33 25.07 37.20
C SER A 464 -4.67 24.02 38.09
N GLY A 465 -3.38 24.22 38.37
CA GLY A 465 -2.58 23.31 39.20
C GLY A 465 -1.77 22.29 38.38
N ASN A 466 -0.86 21.60 39.06
CA ASN A 466 -0.01 20.54 38.48
C ASN A 466 -0.52 19.11 38.71
N ALA A 467 -1.78 18.96 39.13
CA ALA A 467 -2.51 17.70 39.14
C ALA A 467 -3.91 17.97 38.58
N GLN A 468 -4.14 17.58 37.32
CA GLN A 468 -5.35 17.91 36.57
C GLN A 468 -6.06 16.66 36.06
N PRO A 469 -7.40 16.68 35.96
CA PRO A 469 -8.13 15.53 35.46
C PRO A 469 -7.83 15.19 33.99
N LEU A 470 -7.73 13.89 33.70
CA LEU A 470 -7.61 13.35 32.34
C LEU A 470 -8.90 12.61 31.96
N TYR A 471 -9.32 12.77 30.70
CA TYR A 471 -10.52 12.14 30.15
C TYR A 471 -10.23 11.47 28.82
N LEU A 472 -10.95 10.40 28.53
CA LEU A 472 -11.05 9.80 27.21
C LEU A 472 -12.43 10.12 26.64
N GLN A 473 -12.48 10.81 25.50
CA GLN A 473 -13.69 10.89 24.69
C GLN A 473 -13.64 9.85 23.56
N ILE A 474 -14.73 9.11 23.38
CA ILE A 474 -14.92 8.19 22.25
C ILE A 474 -16.01 8.80 21.37
N ILE A 475 -15.65 9.20 20.15
CA ILE A 475 -16.54 9.85 19.20
C ILE A 475 -16.65 8.97 17.96
N ASP A 476 -17.86 8.53 17.63
CA ASP A 476 -18.15 7.81 16.40
C ASP A 476 -18.20 8.79 15.23
N LEU A 477 -17.41 8.54 14.18
CA LEU A 477 -17.34 9.41 13.00
C LEU A 477 -18.54 9.25 12.05
N GLY A 478 -19.53 8.41 12.39
CA GLY A 478 -20.64 8.06 11.51
C GLY A 478 -20.17 7.29 10.26
N ILE A 479 -18.94 6.75 10.29
CA ILE A 479 -18.41 5.91 9.23
C ILE A 479 -18.89 4.52 9.56
N VAL A 480 -19.85 3.98 8.79
CA VAL A 480 -20.33 2.61 8.97
C VAL A 480 -19.12 1.68 8.90
N PRO A 481 -18.72 1.03 10.01
CA PRO A 481 -17.62 0.08 9.99
C PRO A 481 -18.03 -1.03 9.03
N LYS A 482 -17.22 -1.27 8.01
CA LYS A 482 -17.48 -2.38 7.10
C LYS A 482 -17.25 -3.65 7.90
N ASN A 483 -18.31 -4.46 8.04
CA ASN A 483 -18.26 -5.67 8.83
C ASN A 483 -17.36 -6.71 8.10
N PRO A 484 -16.24 -7.15 8.68
CA PRO A 484 -15.34 -8.11 8.05
C PRO A 484 -15.97 -9.51 7.87
N THR A 485 -17.07 -9.80 8.58
CA THR A 485 -17.83 -11.06 8.42
C THR A 485 -19.05 -10.91 7.50
N ALA A 486 -19.28 -9.73 6.90
CA ALA A 486 -20.39 -9.52 5.99
C ALA A 486 -20.25 -10.41 4.75
N SER A 487 -21.32 -11.04 4.28
CA SER A 487 -21.28 -11.98 3.15
C SER A 487 -20.72 -11.39 1.85
N ASN A 488 -20.78 -10.06 1.69
CA ASN A 488 -20.23 -9.31 0.55
C ASN A 488 -18.89 -8.65 0.87
N ASN A 489 -18.15 -9.16 1.86
CA ASN A 489 -16.89 -8.55 2.26
C ASN A 489 -15.78 -8.75 1.22
N PHE A 490 -15.78 -9.79 0.39
CA PHE A 490 -14.73 -9.96 -0.62
C PHE A 490 -15.24 -9.87 -2.05
N THR A 491 -14.49 -9.14 -2.87
CA THR A 491 -14.52 -9.23 -4.33
C THR A 491 -13.39 -10.14 -4.77
N ILE A 492 -13.71 -11.12 -5.61
CA ILE A 492 -12.72 -12.06 -6.15
C ILE A 492 -12.67 -11.89 -7.66
N GLU A 493 -11.48 -11.59 -8.19
CA GLU A 493 -11.21 -11.44 -9.62
C GLU A 493 -10.17 -12.45 -10.06
N SER A 494 -10.45 -13.17 -11.15
CA SER A 494 -9.52 -14.10 -11.79
C SER A 494 -9.15 -13.65 -13.18
N ILE A 495 -7.86 -13.68 -13.48
CA ILE A 495 -7.32 -13.41 -14.81
C ILE A 495 -6.74 -14.73 -15.33
N GLY A 496 -7.28 -15.23 -16.44
CA GLY A 496 -6.77 -16.43 -17.10
C GLY A 496 -5.34 -16.26 -17.64
N GLU A 497 -4.73 -17.33 -18.08
CA GLU A 497 -3.40 -17.27 -18.72
C GLU A 497 -3.41 -16.37 -19.96
N THR A 498 -2.26 -15.75 -20.23
CA THR A 498 -2.09 -15.02 -21.49
C THR A 498 -2.02 -15.95 -22.70
N CYS A 499 -1.45 -17.15 -22.52
CA CYS A 499 -1.28 -18.18 -23.54
C CYS A 499 -1.34 -19.56 -22.88
N ALA A 500 -1.79 -20.58 -23.63
CA ALA A 500 -1.88 -21.95 -23.11
C ALA A 500 -0.55 -22.43 -22.51
N ASN A 501 -0.61 -23.03 -21.32
CA ASN A 501 0.50 -23.64 -20.59
C ASN A 501 1.58 -22.65 -20.11
N LYS A 502 1.22 -21.39 -19.88
CA LYS A 502 2.14 -20.41 -19.28
C LYS A 502 2.12 -20.43 -17.77
N ASN A 503 1.08 -20.99 -17.17
CA ASN A 503 0.79 -20.97 -15.75
C ASN A 503 0.94 -19.57 -15.16
N ASN A 504 0.46 -18.55 -15.88
CA ASN A 504 0.60 -17.14 -15.51
C ASN A 504 -0.75 -16.46 -15.26
N GLY A 505 -1.76 -17.26 -14.89
CA GLY A 505 -3.02 -16.74 -14.41
C GLY A 505 -2.85 -16.01 -13.08
N LYS A 506 -3.82 -15.17 -12.73
CA LYS A 506 -3.81 -14.38 -11.50
C LYS A 506 -5.13 -14.52 -10.76
N LEU A 507 -5.05 -14.44 -9.44
CA LEU A 507 -6.19 -14.32 -8.55
C LEU A 507 -6.00 -13.08 -7.68
N ILE A 508 -6.98 -12.18 -7.70
CA ILE A 508 -7.00 -10.94 -6.93
C ILE A 508 -8.18 -11.02 -5.95
N ILE A 509 -7.89 -10.86 -4.66
CA ILE A 509 -8.86 -10.88 -3.58
C ILE A 509 -8.86 -9.50 -2.95
N THR A 510 -10.01 -8.82 -2.93
CA THR A 510 -10.14 -7.49 -2.33
C THR A 510 -11.22 -7.49 -1.26
N GLY A 511 -10.82 -7.23 -0.01
CA GLY A 511 -11.69 -7.05 1.14
C GLY A 511 -12.32 -5.66 1.18
N ASN A 512 -13.62 -5.60 1.48
CA ASN A 512 -14.38 -4.38 1.64
C ASN A 512 -14.02 -3.75 2.99
N ALA A 513 -14.02 -4.54 4.05
CA ALA A 513 -13.47 -4.22 5.36
C ALA A 513 -11.96 -4.49 5.40
N THR A 514 -11.22 -3.60 6.06
CA THR A 514 -9.81 -3.82 6.37
C THR A 514 -9.72 -4.60 7.68
N HIS A 515 -9.17 -5.81 7.65
CA HIS A 515 -9.05 -6.69 8.81
C HIS A 515 -8.00 -7.77 8.53
N ASN A 516 -7.42 -8.39 9.55
CA ASN A 516 -6.51 -9.51 9.33
C ASN A 516 -7.28 -10.72 8.77
N TYR A 517 -6.85 -11.22 7.62
CA TYR A 517 -7.43 -12.37 6.94
C TYR A 517 -6.36 -13.41 6.65
N LYS A 518 -6.78 -14.69 6.62
CA LYS A 518 -5.94 -15.80 6.15
C LYS A 518 -6.65 -16.56 5.07
N THR A 519 -5.90 -17.05 4.10
CA THR A 519 -6.43 -18.00 3.11
C THR A 519 -5.36 -18.99 2.72
N THR A 520 -5.77 -20.15 2.22
CA THR A 520 -4.86 -21.14 1.64
C THR A 520 -5.29 -21.43 0.22
N ILE A 521 -4.43 -21.13 -0.74
CA ILE A 521 -4.70 -21.31 -2.16
C ILE A 521 -3.57 -22.17 -2.74
N ASN A 522 -3.92 -23.26 -3.41
CA ASN A 522 -2.98 -24.24 -3.96
C ASN A 522 -1.97 -24.79 -2.90
N GLY A 523 -2.43 -24.98 -1.66
CA GLY A 523 -1.60 -25.46 -0.55
C GLY A 523 -0.61 -24.44 0.04
N VAL A 524 -0.62 -23.20 -0.44
CA VAL A 524 0.19 -22.10 0.10
C VAL A 524 -0.69 -21.19 0.97
N ALA A 525 -0.23 -20.90 2.19
CA ALA A 525 -0.92 -20.00 3.11
C ALA A 525 -0.53 -18.55 2.84
N TYR A 526 -1.52 -17.66 2.87
CA TYR A 526 -1.37 -16.23 2.69
C TYR A 526 -2.08 -15.48 3.82
N ASP A 527 -1.41 -14.45 4.34
CA ASP A 527 -1.98 -13.48 5.26
C ASP A 527 -2.14 -12.14 4.52
N PHE A 528 -3.28 -11.47 4.67
CA PHE A 528 -3.52 -10.15 4.07
C PHE A 528 -4.53 -9.34 4.89
N THR A 529 -4.53 -8.01 4.71
CA THR A 529 -5.41 -7.11 5.47
C THR A 529 -6.50 -6.46 4.63
N LYS A 530 -6.24 -6.28 3.34
CA LYS A 530 -7.14 -5.60 2.41
C LYS A 530 -7.16 -6.24 1.05
N GLU A 531 -5.99 -6.46 0.46
CA GLU A 531 -5.85 -7.03 -0.87
C GLU A 531 -4.79 -8.12 -0.87
N LEU A 532 -5.03 -9.16 -1.67
CA LEU A 532 -4.07 -10.21 -1.97
C LEU A 532 -4.10 -10.48 -3.47
N THR A 533 -2.95 -10.32 -4.12
CA THR A 533 -2.75 -10.74 -5.52
C THR A 533 -1.81 -11.94 -5.54
N ILE A 534 -2.27 -13.03 -6.14
CA ILE A 534 -1.48 -14.25 -6.38
C ILE A 534 -1.27 -14.36 -7.89
N GLU A 535 0.00 -14.36 -8.30
CA GLU A 535 0.41 -14.52 -9.69
C GLU A 535 0.90 -15.95 -9.96
N ASP A 536 1.17 -16.25 -11.22
CA ASP A 536 1.73 -17.53 -11.68
C ASP A 536 0.90 -18.77 -11.30
N LEU A 537 -0.42 -18.61 -11.30
CA LEU A 537 -1.34 -19.72 -11.08
C LEU A 537 -1.61 -20.48 -12.40
N PRO A 538 -1.47 -21.82 -12.40
CA PRO A 538 -1.94 -22.67 -13.49
C PRO A 538 -3.45 -22.52 -13.75
N PRO A 539 -3.92 -22.78 -14.98
CA PRO A 539 -5.34 -22.93 -15.25
C PRO A 539 -5.97 -24.01 -14.38
N GLY A 540 -7.15 -23.75 -13.86
CA GLY A 540 -7.85 -24.67 -13.00
C GLY A 540 -8.90 -23.98 -12.13
N THR A 541 -9.68 -24.80 -11.44
CA THR A 541 -10.64 -24.35 -10.43
C THR A 541 -10.00 -24.42 -9.06
N TYR A 542 -10.11 -23.33 -8.30
CA TYR A 542 -9.54 -23.15 -6.98
C TYR A 542 -10.66 -22.97 -5.96
N ASP A 543 -10.74 -23.92 -5.03
CA ASP A 543 -11.58 -23.84 -3.85
C ASP A 543 -10.75 -23.33 -2.68
N PHE A 544 -11.21 -22.26 -2.04
CA PHE A 544 -10.53 -21.71 -0.87
C PHE A 544 -11.50 -21.01 0.06
N CYS A 545 -11.12 -20.91 1.34
CA CYS A 545 -11.83 -20.11 2.32
C CYS A 545 -10.91 -19.02 2.88
N ILE A 546 -11.48 -17.84 3.07
CA ILE A 546 -10.84 -16.70 3.70
C ILE A 546 -11.31 -16.63 5.15
N ASP A 547 -10.43 -16.93 6.10
CA ASP A 547 -10.68 -16.84 7.54
C ASP A 547 -10.52 -15.39 8.01
N VAL A 548 -11.45 -14.94 8.87
CA VAL A 548 -11.39 -13.61 9.52
C VAL A 548 -10.68 -13.76 10.86
N VAL A 549 -9.43 -13.28 10.98
CA VAL A 549 -8.56 -13.58 12.14
C VAL A 549 -9.09 -12.99 13.43
N GLY A 550 -9.39 -13.85 14.42
CA GLY A 550 -9.97 -13.41 15.69
C GLY A 550 -11.50 -13.50 15.73
N GLU A 551 -12.12 -13.77 14.59
CA GLU A 551 -13.54 -14.11 14.47
C GLU A 551 -13.67 -15.61 14.11
N ASN A 552 -14.68 -16.30 14.65
CA ASN A 552 -14.95 -17.69 14.27
C ASN A 552 -15.80 -17.75 13.00
N TYR A 553 -15.30 -17.15 11.91
CA TYR A 553 -16.03 -16.96 10.66
C TYR A 553 -15.10 -17.01 9.43
N ASN A 554 -15.57 -17.61 8.34
CA ASN A 554 -14.86 -17.64 7.07
C ASN A 554 -15.77 -17.51 5.84
N HIS A 555 -15.18 -17.11 4.72
CA HIS A 555 -15.85 -16.93 3.44
C HIS A 555 -15.24 -17.86 2.39
N CYS A 556 -16.02 -18.80 1.86
CA CYS A 556 -15.52 -19.77 0.89
C CYS A 556 -15.94 -19.41 -0.54
N TYR A 557 -15.00 -19.57 -1.48
CA TYR A 557 -15.14 -19.23 -2.89
C TYR A 557 -14.63 -20.39 -3.75
N GLU A 558 -15.25 -20.53 -4.92
CA GLU A 558 -14.79 -21.36 -6.03
C GLU A 558 -14.51 -20.43 -7.19
N VAL A 559 -13.29 -20.45 -7.72
CA VAL A 559 -12.87 -19.56 -8.80
C VAL A 559 -12.12 -20.33 -9.87
N THR A 560 -12.46 -20.08 -11.13
CA THR A 560 -11.80 -20.71 -12.28
C THR A 560 -10.83 -19.74 -12.94
N ILE A 561 -9.55 -20.13 -13.00
CA ILE A 561 -8.53 -19.47 -13.82
C ILE A 561 -8.54 -20.15 -15.18
N GLU A 562 -9.01 -19.40 -16.19
CA GLU A 562 -9.12 -19.89 -17.56
C GLU A 562 -7.74 -20.14 -18.21
N GLY A 563 -7.64 -21.19 -19.00
CA GLY A 563 -6.45 -21.48 -19.81
C GLY A 563 -6.31 -20.53 -21.00
N GLY A 564 -5.09 -20.32 -21.48
CA GLY A 564 -4.86 -19.39 -22.56
C GLY A 564 -5.40 -19.91 -23.90
N ALA A 565 -6.06 -19.03 -24.67
CA ALA A 565 -6.67 -19.41 -25.94
C ALA A 565 -5.63 -19.80 -27.01
N SER A 566 -5.91 -20.85 -27.79
CA SER A 566 -5.14 -21.24 -28.99
C SER A 566 -5.81 -20.74 -30.28
N LEU A 567 -5.05 -20.57 -31.36
CA LEU A 567 -5.58 -20.21 -32.67
C LEU A 567 -6.08 -21.48 -33.37
N THR A 568 -7.39 -21.57 -33.60
CA THR A 568 -8.01 -22.68 -34.32
C THR A 568 -8.92 -22.17 -35.42
N GLY A 569 -9.09 -22.96 -36.47
CA GLY A 569 -9.93 -22.59 -37.60
C GLY A 569 -9.79 -23.56 -38.76
N LYS A 570 -10.54 -23.29 -39.84
CA LYS A 570 -10.61 -24.14 -41.02
C LYS A 570 -10.35 -23.33 -42.28
N ILE A 571 -9.61 -23.92 -43.21
CA ILE A 571 -9.43 -23.41 -44.58
C ILE A 571 -10.09 -24.39 -45.54
N GLU A 572 -11.22 -24.00 -46.14
CA GLU A 572 -11.93 -24.74 -47.16
C GLU A 572 -11.64 -24.16 -48.54
N VAL A 573 -11.52 -25.02 -49.55
CA VAL A 573 -11.17 -24.59 -50.91
C VAL A 573 -12.37 -24.84 -51.80
N VAL A 574 -12.84 -23.81 -52.50
CA VAL A 574 -13.98 -23.88 -53.42
C VAL A 574 -13.59 -23.17 -54.71
N LYS A 575 -13.34 -23.95 -55.78
CA LYS A 575 -12.77 -23.43 -57.05
C LYS A 575 -11.47 -22.64 -56.77
N GLN A 576 -11.22 -21.53 -57.46
CA GLN A 576 -10.01 -20.69 -57.32
C GLN A 576 -9.94 -19.87 -56.00
N SER A 577 -10.70 -20.20 -54.96
CA SER A 577 -10.75 -19.42 -53.71
C SER A 577 -10.69 -20.30 -52.47
N ALA A 578 -9.97 -19.84 -51.44
CA ALA A 578 -9.90 -20.43 -50.11
C ALA A 578 -10.73 -19.60 -49.13
N SER A 579 -11.75 -20.22 -48.53
CA SER A 579 -12.53 -19.65 -47.43
C SER A 579 -11.89 -20.02 -46.11
N VAL A 580 -11.51 -19.01 -45.34
CA VAL A 580 -10.93 -19.14 -44.01
C VAL A 580 -11.99 -18.81 -42.98
N SER A 581 -12.13 -19.68 -41.97
CA SER A 581 -12.98 -19.47 -40.79
C SER A 581 -12.15 -19.70 -39.53
N VAL A 582 -11.95 -18.65 -38.73
CA VAL A 582 -11.24 -18.70 -37.45
C VAL A 582 -12.25 -18.98 -36.34
N THR A 583 -12.04 -20.07 -35.61
CA THR A 583 -12.91 -20.53 -34.52
C THR A 583 -12.48 -19.98 -33.16
N SER A 584 -11.18 -19.91 -32.88
CA SER A 584 -10.63 -19.30 -31.65
C SER A 584 -9.29 -18.63 -31.94
N GLY A 585 -8.91 -17.62 -31.16
CA GLY A 585 -7.68 -16.83 -31.33
C GLY A 585 -7.95 -15.33 -31.24
N LYS A 586 -6.92 -14.53 -30.94
CA LYS A 586 -7.06 -13.07 -30.73
C LYS A 586 -6.64 -12.30 -31.99
N GLY A 587 -7.58 -11.52 -32.52
CA GLY A 587 -7.35 -10.62 -33.66
C GLY A 587 -6.54 -9.38 -33.29
N PRO A 588 -6.07 -8.61 -34.30
CA PRO A 588 -6.24 -8.89 -35.72
C PRO A 588 -5.37 -10.07 -36.22
N TYR A 589 -5.82 -10.73 -37.28
CA TYR A 589 -5.14 -11.88 -37.89
C TYR A 589 -4.31 -11.44 -39.09
N LYS A 590 -3.03 -11.83 -39.10
CA LYS A 590 -2.14 -11.66 -40.26
C LYS A 590 -2.23 -12.86 -41.18
N VAL A 591 -2.58 -12.61 -42.44
CA VAL A 591 -2.76 -13.64 -43.46
C VAL A 591 -1.58 -13.61 -44.42
N TYR A 592 -1.02 -14.78 -44.67
CA TYR A 592 0.13 -14.99 -45.55
C TYR A 592 -0.25 -15.88 -46.72
N LYS A 593 0.30 -15.57 -47.90
CA LYS A 593 0.26 -16.41 -49.10
C LYS A 593 1.70 -16.63 -49.56
N ASN A 594 2.15 -17.89 -49.58
CA ASN A 594 3.52 -18.28 -49.94
C ASN A 594 4.60 -17.50 -49.14
N GLY A 595 4.37 -17.31 -47.85
CA GLY A 595 5.27 -16.59 -46.95
C GLY A 595 5.21 -15.06 -47.01
N VAL A 596 4.46 -14.47 -47.97
CA VAL A 596 4.28 -13.02 -48.09
C VAL A 596 2.99 -12.59 -47.38
N VAL A 597 3.05 -11.50 -46.61
CA VAL A 597 1.86 -10.92 -45.95
C VAL A 597 0.91 -10.39 -47.02
N LEU A 598 -0.33 -10.87 -47.02
CA LEU A 598 -1.38 -10.43 -47.94
C LEU A 598 -2.17 -9.26 -47.34
N PHE A 599 -2.66 -9.42 -46.11
CA PHE A 599 -3.35 -8.38 -45.33
C PHE A 599 -3.46 -8.76 -43.85
N GLU A 600 -3.98 -7.82 -43.06
CA GLU A 600 -4.34 -8.00 -41.65
C GLU A 600 -5.83 -7.67 -41.46
N THR A 601 -6.57 -8.49 -40.72
CA THR A 601 -8.03 -8.33 -40.57
C THR A 601 -8.52 -8.65 -39.17
N GLN A 602 -9.58 -7.97 -38.72
CA GLN A 602 -10.32 -8.34 -37.50
C GLN A 602 -11.43 -9.37 -37.77
N GLN A 603 -11.72 -9.65 -39.04
CA GLN A 603 -12.78 -10.59 -39.42
C GLN A 603 -12.35 -12.03 -39.16
N THR A 604 -13.24 -12.82 -38.56
CA THR A 604 -13.04 -14.26 -38.35
C THR A 604 -13.38 -15.10 -39.57
N ASN A 605 -14.00 -14.51 -40.60
CA ASN A 605 -14.31 -15.17 -41.86
C ASN A 605 -13.90 -14.28 -43.03
N PHE A 606 -13.12 -14.84 -43.96
CA PHE A 606 -12.66 -14.13 -45.16
C PHE A 606 -12.28 -15.12 -46.27
N THR A 607 -12.16 -14.61 -47.50
CA THR A 607 -11.78 -15.39 -48.68
C THR A 607 -10.48 -14.89 -49.29
N ILE A 608 -9.70 -15.80 -49.86
CA ILE A 608 -8.42 -15.52 -50.50
C ILE A 608 -8.43 -16.17 -51.88
N ASP A 609 -8.01 -15.47 -52.92
CA ASP A 609 -7.80 -16.07 -54.24
C ASP A 609 -6.53 -16.92 -54.23
N VAL A 610 -6.66 -18.17 -54.68
CA VAL A 610 -5.61 -19.18 -54.58
C VAL A 610 -5.44 -20.00 -55.85
N ASP A 611 -4.20 -20.31 -56.16
CA ASP A 611 -3.74 -21.16 -57.24
C ASP A 611 -3.23 -22.50 -56.70
N HIS A 612 -3.07 -23.47 -57.61
CA HIS A 612 -2.51 -24.76 -57.25
C HIS A 612 -1.09 -24.61 -56.67
N GLY A 613 -0.85 -25.22 -55.50
CA GLY A 613 0.45 -25.18 -54.82
C GLY A 613 0.61 -24.04 -53.82
N ASP A 614 -0.32 -23.08 -53.76
CA ASP A 614 -0.23 -21.98 -52.80
C ASP A 614 -0.27 -22.49 -51.34
N GLU A 615 0.55 -21.92 -50.47
CA GLU A 615 0.46 -22.10 -49.01
C GLU A 615 -0.20 -20.88 -48.37
N ILE A 616 -1.33 -21.11 -47.70
CA ILE A 616 -2.03 -20.09 -46.92
C ILE A 616 -1.73 -20.29 -45.44
N GLN A 617 -1.24 -19.24 -44.77
CA GLN A 617 -1.04 -19.23 -43.33
C GLN A 617 -1.80 -18.09 -42.66
N VAL A 618 -2.38 -18.34 -41.49
CA VAL A 618 -3.06 -17.34 -40.66
C VAL A 618 -2.44 -17.34 -39.28
N LYS A 619 -2.00 -16.17 -38.83
CA LYS A 619 -1.41 -15.95 -37.49
C LYS A 619 -2.26 -14.96 -36.71
N SER A 620 -2.43 -15.19 -35.41
CA SER A 620 -3.08 -14.26 -34.48
C SER A 620 -2.17 -13.08 -34.14
N LYS A 621 -2.74 -12.07 -33.46
CA LYS A 621 -1.98 -10.98 -32.85
C LYS A 621 -0.98 -11.49 -31.82
N GLU A 622 -1.43 -12.44 -30.99
CA GLU A 622 -0.60 -13.05 -29.96
C GLU A 622 0.22 -14.19 -30.57
N ALA A 623 1.55 -14.03 -30.64
CA ALA A 623 2.44 -14.97 -31.33
C ALA A 623 2.42 -16.40 -30.76
N CYS A 624 2.02 -16.56 -29.50
CA CYS A 624 1.98 -17.83 -28.78
C CYS A 624 0.79 -18.74 -29.15
N GLN A 625 -0.23 -18.24 -29.86
CA GLN A 625 -1.45 -19.01 -30.12
C GLN A 625 -1.32 -19.96 -31.32
N GLY A 626 -0.15 -20.00 -31.97
CA GLY A 626 0.13 -20.87 -33.12
C GLY A 626 -0.30 -20.26 -34.46
N LEU A 627 -0.44 -21.10 -35.48
CA LEU A 627 -0.85 -20.71 -36.82
C LEU A 627 -1.77 -21.77 -37.44
N ILE A 628 -2.66 -21.34 -38.33
CA ILE A 628 -3.42 -22.22 -39.22
C ILE A 628 -2.66 -22.22 -40.55
N SER A 629 -2.32 -23.38 -41.12
CA SER A 629 -1.71 -23.50 -42.45
C SER A 629 -2.43 -24.52 -43.31
N LYS A 630 -2.55 -24.24 -44.62
CA LYS A 630 -3.01 -25.19 -45.63
C LYS A 630 -2.33 -24.93 -46.97
N THR A 631 -1.81 -25.99 -47.58
CA THR A 631 -1.37 -26.01 -48.98
C THR A 631 -2.53 -26.35 -49.90
N ILE A 632 -2.72 -25.60 -50.97
CA ILE A 632 -3.82 -25.72 -51.92
C ILE A 632 -3.49 -26.79 -52.97
N ASN A 633 -4.31 -27.83 -53.06
CA ASN A 633 -4.13 -28.93 -54.01
C ASN A 633 -5.39 -29.18 -54.86
N PHE A 634 -5.53 -28.46 -55.98
CA PHE A 634 -6.65 -28.67 -56.91
C PHE A 634 -6.66 -30.02 -57.66
N LEU A 635 -5.59 -30.82 -57.59
CA LEU A 635 -5.55 -32.08 -58.34
C LEU A 635 -6.47 -33.16 -57.74
N GLU A 636 -6.84 -33.05 -56.46
CA GLU A 636 -7.62 -34.06 -55.73
C GLU A 636 -9.05 -34.26 -56.29
N ASP A 637 -9.61 -33.27 -57.00
CA ASP A 637 -10.98 -33.29 -57.52
C ASP A 637 -11.08 -33.56 -59.04
N ILE A 638 -9.98 -33.95 -59.71
CA ILE A 638 -9.98 -34.18 -61.16
C ILE A 638 -10.89 -35.36 -61.53
N LYS A 639 -11.79 -35.11 -62.48
CA LYS A 639 -12.71 -36.12 -63.04
C LYS A 639 -12.42 -36.38 -64.51
N ALA A 640 -12.67 -37.62 -64.92
CA ALA A 640 -12.62 -38.03 -66.32
C ALA A 640 -14.03 -38.08 -66.93
N TYR A 641 -14.19 -37.57 -68.16
CA TYR A 641 -15.46 -37.60 -68.89
C TYR A 641 -15.25 -37.86 -70.39
N PRO A 642 -16.15 -38.59 -71.08
CA PRO A 642 -17.18 -39.44 -70.49
C PRO A 642 -16.52 -40.63 -69.78
N ASN A 643 -17.14 -41.11 -68.70
CA ASN A 643 -16.67 -42.28 -67.96
C ASN A 643 -17.88 -43.02 -67.38
N PRO A 644 -18.33 -44.15 -67.97
CA PRO A 644 -17.62 -44.99 -68.95
C PRO A 644 -17.50 -44.42 -70.39
N SER A 645 -16.47 -44.84 -71.14
CA SER A 645 -16.19 -44.44 -72.54
C SER A 645 -15.81 -45.62 -73.45
N GLY A 646 -15.88 -45.45 -74.77
CA GLY A 646 -15.35 -46.39 -75.76
C GLY A 646 -13.82 -46.40 -75.89
N GLY A 647 -13.11 -45.53 -75.15
CA GLY A 647 -11.64 -45.48 -75.13
C GLY A 647 -11.04 -44.09 -74.97
N ILE A 648 -11.80 -43.04 -75.25
CA ILE A 648 -11.37 -41.64 -75.16
C ILE A 648 -11.94 -40.99 -73.89
N PHE A 649 -11.08 -40.44 -73.05
CA PHE A 649 -11.45 -39.73 -71.82
C PHE A 649 -10.82 -38.35 -71.82
N GLU A 650 -11.55 -37.33 -71.36
CA GLU A 650 -11.03 -36.01 -71.08
C GLU A 650 -10.90 -35.82 -69.56
N LEU A 651 -9.70 -35.50 -69.10
CA LEU A 651 -9.47 -34.99 -67.76
C LEU A 651 -9.61 -33.48 -67.78
N TYR A 652 -10.50 -32.94 -66.94
CA TYR A 652 -10.60 -31.49 -66.73
C TYR A 652 -9.53 -31.08 -65.74
N ILE A 653 -8.59 -30.26 -66.20
CA ILE A 653 -7.45 -29.80 -65.41
C ILE A 653 -7.74 -28.36 -64.94
N PRO A 654 -7.59 -28.06 -63.64
CA PRO A 654 -7.73 -26.71 -63.10
C PRO A 654 -6.81 -25.68 -63.79
N ASP A 655 -7.26 -24.42 -63.81
CA ASP A 655 -6.50 -23.31 -64.36
C ASP A 655 -5.16 -23.14 -63.61
N GLY A 656 -4.11 -22.73 -64.35
CA GLY A 656 -2.74 -22.57 -63.82
C GLY A 656 -1.82 -23.78 -63.98
N ILE A 657 -2.35 -24.95 -64.35
CA ILE A 657 -1.55 -26.15 -64.65
C ILE A 657 -1.39 -26.28 -66.17
N HIS A 658 -0.16 -26.12 -66.67
CA HIS A 658 0.12 -26.10 -68.12
C HIS A 658 0.57 -27.44 -68.69
N THR A 659 1.13 -28.31 -67.86
CA THR A 659 1.61 -29.65 -68.23
C THR A 659 1.26 -30.62 -67.11
N ILE A 660 0.86 -31.84 -67.48
CA ILE A 660 0.58 -32.89 -66.51
C ILE A 660 1.28 -34.20 -66.89
N ASP A 661 1.92 -34.81 -65.89
CA ASP A 661 2.52 -36.13 -66.00
C ASP A 661 1.52 -37.17 -65.48
N PHE A 662 1.21 -38.17 -66.31
CA PHE A 662 0.29 -39.22 -65.92
C PHE A 662 0.72 -40.61 -66.40
N GLU A 663 0.34 -41.60 -65.61
CA GLU A 663 0.57 -43.02 -65.84
C GLU A 663 -0.77 -43.74 -65.87
N VAL A 664 -1.02 -44.58 -66.88
CA VAL A 664 -2.26 -45.37 -66.99
C VAL A 664 -1.94 -46.81 -66.65
N TYR A 665 -2.70 -47.41 -65.75
CA TYR A 665 -2.57 -48.79 -65.31
C TYR A 665 -3.86 -49.58 -65.57
N ASN A 666 -3.76 -50.89 -65.83
CA ASN A 666 -4.91 -51.78 -65.79
C ASN A 666 -5.14 -52.34 -64.37
N ILE A 667 -6.18 -53.17 -64.19
CA ILE A 667 -6.50 -53.79 -62.89
C ILE A 667 -5.42 -54.73 -62.31
N HIS A 668 -4.47 -55.19 -63.14
CA HIS A 668 -3.35 -56.02 -62.70
C HIS A 668 -2.11 -55.18 -62.36
N SER A 669 -2.28 -53.86 -62.17
CA SER A 669 -1.21 -52.89 -61.94
C SER A 669 -0.15 -52.86 -63.06
N LYS A 670 -0.49 -53.36 -64.26
CA LYS A 670 0.41 -53.27 -65.42
C LYS A 670 0.32 -51.88 -66.01
N LEU A 671 1.46 -51.20 -66.14
CA LEU A 671 1.59 -49.92 -66.82
C LEU A 671 1.21 -50.09 -68.30
N ILE A 672 0.26 -49.29 -68.74
CA ILE A 672 -0.29 -49.26 -70.10
C ILE A 672 0.35 -48.13 -70.91
N SER A 673 0.50 -46.96 -70.29
CA SER A 673 1.17 -45.81 -70.89
C SER A 673 1.66 -44.85 -69.81
N LYS A 674 2.69 -44.06 -70.14
CA LYS A 674 3.23 -42.99 -69.31
C LYS A 674 3.51 -41.81 -70.23
N ASN A 675 2.83 -40.69 -70.00
CA ASN A 675 2.90 -39.53 -70.88
C ASN A 675 2.97 -38.23 -70.06
N THR A 676 3.62 -37.23 -70.67
CA THR A 676 3.55 -35.82 -70.26
C THR A 676 2.73 -35.09 -71.31
N SER A 677 1.61 -34.50 -70.93
CA SER A 677 0.71 -33.80 -71.85
C SER A 677 0.58 -32.32 -71.51
N ARG A 678 0.60 -31.47 -72.54
CA ARG A 678 0.25 -30.05 -72.38
C ARG A 678 -1.26 -29.92 -72.24
N VAL A 679 -1.69 -29.15 -71.26
CA VAL A 679 -3.11 -28.86 -71.03
C VAL A 679 -3.59 -27.89 -72.10
N THR A 680 -4.58 -28.30 -72.88
CA THR A 680 -5.13 -27.49 -73.98
C THR A 680 -6.61 -27.23 -73.70
N GLY A 681 -6.99 -25.96 -73.55
CA GLY A 681 -8.38 -25.58 -73.22
C GLY A 681 -8.87 -26.14 -71.88
N GLY A 682 -7.99 -26.24 -70.88
CA GLY A 682 -8.32 -26.80 -69.55
C GLY A 682 -8.51 -28.31 -69.54
N LYS A 683 -8.06 -29.02 -70.58
CA LYS A 683 -8.28 -30.45 -70.73
C LYS A 683 -7.03 -31.21 -71.12
N VAL A 684 -6.98 -32.47 -70.72
CA VAL A 684 -6.01 -33.47 -71.19
C VAL A 684 -6.77 -34.71 -71.64
N GLN A 685 -6.54 -35.11 -72.88
CA GLN A 685 -7.17 -36.30 -73.46
C GLN A 685 -6.33 -37.55 -73.18
N ILE A 686 -7.00 -38.63 -72.80
CA ILE A 686 -6.44 -39.96 -72.63
C ILE A 686 -7.13 -40.88 -73.63
N ASP A 687 -6.34 -41.48 -74.53
CA ASP A 687 -6.82 -42.44 -75.51
C ASP A 687 -6.30 -43.84 -75.19
N ILE A 688 -7.23 -44.75 -74.90
CA ILE A 688 -7.00 -46.18 -74.71
C ILE A 688 -7.92 -47.00 -75.63
N THR A 689 -8.33 -46.44 -76.77
CA THR A 689 -9.27 -47.07 -77.73
C THR A 689 -8.74 -48.39 -78.30
N ASP A 690 -7.43 -48.58 -78.36
CA ASP A 690 -6.76 -49.81 -78.79
C ASP A 690 -6.61 -50.88 -77.68
N LYS A 691 -6.98 -50.57 -76.43
CA LYS A 691 -6.82 -51.50 -75.28
C LYS A 691 -8.07 -52.36 -75.01
N PRO A 692 -7.98 -53.49 -74.30
CA PRO A 692 -9.16 -54.29 -73.96
C PRO A 692 -10.22 -53.51 -73.15
N LYS A 693 -11.49 -53.88 -73.28
CA LYS A 693 -12.56 -53.37 -72.40
C LYS A 693 -12.25 -53.75 -70.94
N GLY A 694 -12.57 -52.86 -70.01
CA GLY A 694 -12.27 -53.08 -68.60
C GLY A 694 -11.95 -51.82 -67.83
N LEU A 695 -11.39 -52.02 -66.64
CA LEU A 695 -11.10 -50.97 -65.69
C LEU A 695 -9.63 -50.55 -65.76
N TYR A 696 -9.40 -49.24 -65.74
CA TYR A 696 -8.09 -48.60 -65.76
C TYR A 696 -7.99 -47.55 -64.66
N PHE A 697 -6.76 -47.24 -64.26
CA PHE A 697 -6.44 -46.20 -63.28
C PHE A 697 -5.42 -45.24 -63.87
N VAL A 698 -5.73 -43.95 -63.86
CA VAL A 698 -4.78 -42.89 -64.21
C VAL A 698 -4.18 -42.38 -62.92
N LYS A 699 -2.87 -42.46 -62.78
CA LYS A 699 -2.11 -41.84 -61.72
C LYS A 699 -1.54 -40.53 -62.25
N LEU A 700 -1.99 -39.42 -61.69
CA LEU A 700 -1.39 -38.10 -61.90
C LEU A 700 -0.20 -37.96 -60.94
N ASN A 701 0.97 -37.65 -61.48
CA ASN A 701 2.18 -37.49 -60.68
C ASN A 701 2.25 -36.08 -60.10
N SER A 702 2.12 -35.97 -58.78
CA SER A 702 2.33 -34.78 -57.96
C SER A 702 2.97 -35.21 -56.63
N GLU A 703 3.29 -34.27 -55.72
CA GLU A 703 3.85 -34.63 -54.40
C GLU A 703 2.99 -35.67 -53.64
N LYS A 704 1.66 -35.59 -53.81
CA LYS A 704 0.71 -36.65 -53.42
C LYS A 704 -0.04 -37.16 -54.66
N PRO A 705 0.31 -38.35 -55.19
CA PRO A 705 -0.27 -38.86 -56.43
C PRO A 705 -1.80 -38.98 -56.37
N VAL A 706 -2.48 -38.49 -57.40
CA VAL A 706 -3.94 -38.58 -57.52
C VAL A 706 -4.31 -39.73 -58.46
N PHE A 707 -5.28 -40.56 -58.07
CA PHE A 707 -5.73 -41.71 -58.86
C PHE A 707 -7.15 -41.51 -59.37
N ILE A 708 -7.33 -41.60 -60.69
CA ILE A 708 -8.62 -41.44 -61.37
C ILE A 708 -9.00 -42.78 -62.00
N LYS A 709 -10.19 -43.26 -61.66
CA LYS A 709 -10.75 -44.51 -62.18
C LYS A 709 -11.36 -44.29 -63.57
N LEU A 710 -10.97 -45.07 -64.58
CA LEU A 710 -11.54 -45.03 -65.94
C LEU A 710 -12.19 -46.36 -66.31
N ILE A 711 -13.40 -46.34 -66.86
CA ILE A 711 -14.15 -47.53 -67.27
C ILE A 711 -14.28 -47.53 -68.80
N LYS A 712 -13.61 -48.47 -69.47
CA LYS A 712 -13.75 -48.68 -70.92
C LYS A 712 -14.81 -49.75 -71.22
N LYS A 713 -15.88 -49.39 -71.94
CA LYS A 713 -17.05 -50.24 -72.21
C LYS A 713 -17.05 -50.93 -73.58
#